data_AF-A0A7X2LS54-F1
#
_entry.id   AF-A0A7X2LS54-F1
#
_cell.length_a   1.000
_cell.length_b   1.000
_cell.length_c   1.000
_cell.angle_alpha   90.00
_cell.angle_beta   90.00
_cell.angle_gamma   90.00
#
_symmetry.space_group_name_H-M   'P 1'
#
loop_
_entity.id
_entity.type
_entity.pdbx_description
1 polymer ?
#
loop_
_entity_poly.entity_id
_entity_poly.type
_entity_poly.pdbx_seq_one_letter_code
_entity_poly.pdbx_strand_id
1 'polypeptide(L)'
;MRAIWLSVLVAAGLAGCGGSDPGSPQRLAMGAAPSTEPVKADPTAAAAATLTFSGKRSDYTITAEGSGFLVTAVNGGASVSATSSQLLQFSDATVSFDVTGNAGKAYRLYQAAFNRVPDGAGLGYWIDVMNRGASLREVAASFLSDKESKTLYGDKPTNAALVTAFYQNVLQRAPDAAGAKYWTDILDSKATDVPDVLQYFSEGPENTARVLPAIRNGIAYTPIAKPAGSVPGAPQIGAATAGNGSASIAFTAPAQDGSSPVTGYTASCTTGTAGSAAITAQGTASPLAVTGLTNGATYACTVTASNAVGAGAASASVSVTPAAGAGTSSFTVTSAAGAEGATMPNTYTCDGTSKSPPLAWSGAPSGTQGYAIVMSTIPGPGSVKYNWLLYNIPASTTSLAVGSSGVGTLGFADDGAGLGYAAPCSSGAGTKTYTFTVYAVSAAPNLSAYTASQVTGSVLTQALSSVTLKTATLNLLNTRTQATLNCLSMKRAIGPYEKANSLGITCDETYAYFSTYGIQTAHPMMKGITQTILQVPTAQNFTGSNAWKIPLNPAIAASTTTAVDGPIGLAINGIPIFNPCKQGGCDTATGGGDTKVQGELDICNGHAGRADDYHYHAAPVCMMADQSSSYWDTHPIGWALDGFAIFGYNNPDGTTATRDAVCGGNTLTHQNAPAGYAYHATDTSPYILSCFRGTPSPDLAGQGAKFAVLHNPKGPGGGSGVFNMSLNASPTSLAIGGTTTLEWEQGTNKYQILYTRTSNLCWTFVFKTNGVQTATENDCRAF
;
A
#
# COMPACT_ATOMS: atom_id res chain seq x y z
N MET A 1 -47.03 -7.68 -29.49
CA MET A 1 -47.58 -9.05 -29.38
C MET A 1 -46.91 -9.92 -30.43
N ARG A 2 -46.57 -11.18 -30.10
CA ARG A 2 -45.91 -12.21 -30.95
C ARG A 2 -44.46 -11.84 -31.39
N ALA A 3 -43.39 -12.65 -31.35
CA ALA A 3 -43.09 -14.11 -31.25
C ALA A 3 -42.60 -14.73 -32.60
N ILE A 4 -41.66 -15.70 -32.70
CA ILE A 4 -40.61 -16.28 -31.79
C ILE A 4 -39.75 -17.36 -32.56
N TRP A 5 -38.53 -17.73 -32.08
CA TRP A 5 -37.60 -18.84 -32.51
C TRP A 5 -37.05 -18.83 -33.99
N LEU A 6 -35.90 -19.38 -34.46
CA LEU A 6 -34.87 -20.45 -34.14
C LEU A 6 -35.21 -21.91 -34.56
N SER A 7 -34.33 -22.82 -35.05
CA SER A 7 -32.83 -22.93 -35.15
C SER A 7 -32.35 -23.47 -36.56
N VAL A 8 -31.33 -24.31 -36.92
CA VAL A 8 -30.38 -25.26 -36.24
C VAL A 8 -29.13 -25.67 -37.14
N LEU A 9 -28.38 -26.74 -36.79
CA LEU A 9 -27.13 -27.40 -37.30
C LEU A 9 -27.09 -27.93 -38.78
N VAL A 10 -26.02 -28.43 -39.48
CA VAL A 10 -24.56 -28.82 -39.34
C VAL A 10 -24.20 -30.32 -39.60
N ALA A 11 -23.27 -30.63 -40.56
CA ALA A 11 -22.43 -31.87 -40.75
C ALA A 11 -21.46 -31.68 -41.98
N ALA A 12 -20.12 -31.94 -42.01
CA ALA A 12 -19.26 -33.16 -42.00
C ALA A 12 -19.22 -33.99 -43.33
N GLY A 13 -18.11 -34.58 -43.87
CA GLY A 13 -16.63 -34.53 -43.62
C GLY A 13 -15.81 -35.66 -44.35
N LEU A 14 -14.45 -35.54 -44.46
CA LEU A 14 -13.40 -36.57 -44.85
C LEU A 14 -13.34 -37.05 -46.35
N ALA A 15 -12.25 -37.59 -46.97
CA ALA A 15 -10.77 -37.73 -46.72
C ALA A 15 -9.99 -38.26 -47.99
N GLY A 16 -8.62 -38.25 -48.04
CA GLY A 16 -7.83 -39.21 -48.90
C GLY A 16 -6.45 -38.85 -49.56
N CYS A 17 -5.32 -39.17 -48.89
CA CYS A 17 -3.98 -39.70 -49.33
C CYS A 17 -3.17 -39.32 -50.63
N GLY A 18 -1.86 -39.04 -50.46
CA GLY A 18 -0.69 -39.39 -51.35
C GLY A 18 -0.23 -38.40 -52.45
N GLY A 19 1.04 -38.30 -52.90
CA GLY A 19 2.33 -38.83 -52.40
C GLY A 19 3.56 -38.74 -53.38
N SER A 20 4.70 -38.19 -52.92
CA SER A 20 6.11 -38.25 -53.45
C SER A 20 6.59 -37.55 -54.75
N ASP A 21 7.84 -37.03 -54.67
CA ASP A 21 8.76 -36.41 -55.66
C ASP A 21 9.47 -37.47 -56.57
N PRO A 22 10.24 -37.19 -57.68
CA PRO A 22 11.47 -36.37 -57.68
C PRO A 22 11.94 -35.67 -59.00
N GLY A 23 13.02 -34.85 -58.94
CA GLY A 23 14.14 -34.95 -59.92
C GLY A 23 14.59 -33.73 -60.76
N SER A 24 15.66 -33.05 -60.34
CA SER A 24 16.52 -32.12 -61.13
C SER A 24 17.44 -32.89 -62.14
N PRO A 25 18.28 -32.30 -63.06
CA PRO A 25 19.00 -31.01 -62.91
C PRO A 25 19.60 -30.23 -64.16
N GLN A 26 20.27 -29.08 -63.89
CA GLN A 26 21.29 -28.35 -64.71
C GLN A 26 20.83 -27.65 -66.02
N ARG A 27 21.40 -26.52 -66.52
CA ARG A 27 22.47 -25.59 -66.06
C ARG A 27 22.32 -24.17 -66.68
N LEU A 28 23.23 -23.25 -66.32
CA LEU A 28 23.36 -21.82 -66.70
C LEU A 28 23.35 -21.54 -68.24
N ALA A 29 23.13 -20.32 -68.78
CA ALA A 29 23.44 -18.99 -68.22
C ALA A 29 22.66 -17.77 -68.81
N MET A 30 22.55 -16.72 -67.98
CA MET A 30 22.62 -15.26 -68.29
C MET A 30 21.65 -14.58 -69.28
N GLY A 31 20.86 -13.60 -68.77
CA GLY A 31 20.46 -12.39 -69.52
C GLY A 31 18.96 -12.04 -69.47
N ALA A 32 18.52 -11.24 -68.49
CA ALA A 32 17.15 -10.70 -68.44
C ALA A 32 17.06 -9.30 -67.79
N ALA A 33 16.01 -8.56 -68.13
CA ALA A 33 15.70 -7.20 -67.67
C ALA A 33 15.13 -7.17 -66.22
N PRO A 34 15.10 -6.01 -65.53
CA PRO A 34 14.53 -5.91 -64.18
C PRO A 34 13.02 -6.22 -64.19
N SER A 35 12.64 -7.28 -63.47
CA SER A 35 11.25 -7.71 -63.28
C SER A 35 10.60 -7.02 -62.06
N THR A 36 9.29 -6.82 -62.15
CA THR A 36 8.45 -6.44 -61.00
C THR A 36 8.21 -7.65 -60.11
N GLU A 37 9.02 -7.81 -59.05
CA GLU A 37 8.79 -8.80 -58.00
C GLU A 37 7.62 -8.40 -57.08
N PRO A 38 6.75 -9.33 -56.66
CA PRO A 38 5.74 -9.07 -55.64
C PRO A 38 6.39 -8.91 -54.26
N VAL A 39 5.79 -8.10 -53.38
CA VAL A 39 6.32 -7.85 -52.02
C VAL A 39 6.28 -9.14 -51.19
N LYS A 40 7.45 -9.78 -51.09
CA LYS A 40 7.66 -10.99 -50.29
C LYS A 40 8.03 -10.60 -48.86
N ALA A 41 7.18 -10.97 -47.90
CA ALA A 41 7.60 -10.96 -46.50
C ALA A 41 8.69 -12.02 -46.28
N ASP A 42 9.70 -11.70 -45.47
CA ASP A 42 10.71 -12.66 -45.03
C ASP A 42 10.27 -13.24 -43.67
N PRO A 43 9.84 -14.51 -43.60
CA PRO A 43 9.31 -15.12 -42.38
C PRO A 43 10.45 -15.72 -41.54
N THR A 44 11.49 -14.94 -41.26
CA THR A 44 12.56 -15.32 -40.33
C THR A 44 12.43 -14.56 -39.00
N ALA A 45 12.73 -15.27 -37.90
CA ALA A 45 12.67 -14.79 -36.52
C ALA A 45 11.31 -14.30 -35.98
N ALA A 46 10.43 -15.25 -35.63
CA ALA A 46 9.39 -15.08 -34.60
C ALA A 46 9.94 -14.82 -33.16
N ALA A 47 11.21 -14.43 -33.06
CA ALA A 47 11.95 -14.08 -31.86
C ALA A 47 12.61 -12.69 -31.94
N ALA A 48 12.40 -11.95 -33.05
CA ALA A 48 12.90 -10.59 -33.20
C ALA A 48 12.00 -9.59 -32.43
N ALA A 49 12.62 -8.65 -31.71
CA ALA A 49 11.89 -7.57 -31.00
C ALA A 49 11.25 -6.53 -31.93
N THR A 50 11.66 -6.51 -33.21
CA THR A 50 11.11 -5.64 -34.25
C THR A 50 10.86 -6.46 -35.52
N LEU A 51 9.68 -6.31 -36.13
CA LEU A 51 9.34 -6.86 -37.44
C LEU A 51 9.41 -5.73 -38.48
N THR A 52 10.20 -5.92 -39.55
CA THR A 52 10.46 -4.87 -40.56
C THR A 52 9.68 -5.12 -41.85
N PHE A 53 9.03 -4.08 -42.36
CA PHE A 53 8.21 -4.07 -43.56
C PHE A 53 8.78 -3.05 -44.55
N SER A 54 8.92 -3.45 -45.82
CA SER A 54 9.52 -2.61 -46.87
C SER A 54 8.59 -1.52 -47.42
N GLY A 55 7.27 -1.67 -47.28
CA GLY A 55 6.28 -0.66 -47.65
C GLY A 55 6.14 0.47 -46.62
N LYS A 56 5.18 1.35 -46.85
CA LYS A 56 4.73 2.37 -45.89
C LYS A 56 3.71 1.79 -44.92
N ARG A 57 3.48 2.43 -43.78
CA ARG A 57 2.41 2.05 -42.85
C ARG A 57 1.03 2.08 -43.53
N SER A 58 0.81 2.92 -44.53
CA SER A 58 -0.43 2.95 -45.34
C SER A 58 -0.74 1.64 -46.07
N ASP A 59 0.28 0.85 -46.36
CA ASP A 59 0.18 -0.26 -47.33
C ASP A 59 -0.26 -1.57 -46.66
N TYR A 60 -0.54 -1.52 -45.35
CA TYR A 60 -0.91 -2.65 -44.51
C TYR A 60 -2.09 -2.33 -43.60
N THR A 61 -2.97 -3.31 -43.36
CA THR A 61 -3.92 -3.28 -42.24
C THR A 61 -3.29 -3.97 -41.03
N ILE A 62 -3.66 -3.52 -39.82
CA ILE A 62 -3.32 -4.18 -38.56
C ILE A 62 -4.62 -4.40 -37.79
N THR A 63 -4.85 -5.63 -37.35
CA THR A 63 -6.03 -6.05 -36.60
C THR A 63 -5.60 -6.81 -35.36
N ALA A 64 -6.14 -6.47 -34.19
CA ALA A 64 -5.97 -7.27 -32.97
C ALA A 64 -6.75 -8.59 -33.10
N GLU A 65 -6.09 -9.72 -32.85
CA GLU A 65 -6.65 -11.07 -33.03
C GLU A 65 -6.19 -11.99 -31.88
N GLY A 66 -7.14 -12.45 -31.08
CA GLY A 66 -6.84 -13.24 -29.87
C GLY A 66 -5.98 -12.45 -28.88
N SER A 67 -4.75 -12.92 -28.65
CA SER A 67 -3.74 -12.29 -27.79
C SER A 67 -2.61 -11.59 -28.57
N GLY A 68 -2.74 -11.46 -29.90
CA GLY A 68 -1.74 -10.87 -30.78
C GLY A 68 -2.35 -9.98 -31.86
N PHE A 69 -1.61 -9.78 -32.94
CA PHE A 69 -1.96 -8.90 -34.04
C PHE A 69 -1.71 -9.57 -35.39
N LEU A 70 -2.59 -9.34 -36.35
CA LEU A 70 -2.42 -9.75 -37.73
C LEU A 70 -2.13 -8.52 -38.60
N VAL A 71 -0.99 -8.53 -39.28
CA VAL A 71 -0.53 -7.48 -40.20
C VAL A 71 -0.68 -7.98 -41.63
N THR A 72 -1.57 -7.38 -42.42
CA THR A 72 -1.92 -7.86 -43.77
C THR A 72 -1.66 -6.78 -44.80
N ALA A 73 -0.95 -7.11 -45.89
CA ALA A 73 -0.71 -6.16 -46.97
C ALA A 73 -2.02 -5.87 -47.75
N VAL A 74 -2.35 -4.59 -47.94
CA VAL A 74 -3.61 -4.13 -48.56
C VAL A 74 -3.81 -4.70 -49.97
N ASN A 75 -2.72 -4.95 -50.69
CA ASN A 75 -2.71 -5.49 -52.05
C ASN A 75 -2.92 -7.02 -52.12
N GLY A 76 -3.48 -7.66 -51.08
CA GLY A 76 -3.74 -9.11 -51.05
C GLY A 76 -2.50 -9.98 -50.80
N GLY A 77 -1.44 -9.40 -50.22
CA GLY A 77 -0.25 -10.15 -49.82
C GLY A 77 -0.46 -10.98 -48.54
N ALA A 78 0.44 -11.93 -48.29
CA ALA A 78 0.37 -12.79 -47.11
C ALA A 78 0.41 -12.00 -45.79
N SER A 79 -0.37 -12.43 -44.80
CA SER A 79 -0.40 -11.85 -43.47
C SER A 79 0.77 -12.31 -42.62
N VAL A 80 1.26 -11.43 -41.74
CA VAL A 80 2.30 -11.70 -40.74
C VAL A 80 1.70 -11.51 -39.34
N SER A 81 1.85 -12.51 -38.47
CA SER A 81 1.45 -12.41 -37.06
C SER A 81 2.52 -11.68 -36.24
N ALA A 82 2.09 -10.82 -35.32
CA ALA A 82 2.94 -10.10 -34.38
C ALA A 82 2.40 -10.20 -32.94
N THR A 83 3.28 -10.13 -31.95
CA THR A 83 2.92 -10.09 -30.52
C THR A 83 2.92 -8.66 -29.97
N SER A 84 2.25 -8.45 -28.84
CA SER A 84 2.27 -7.16 -28.12
C SER A 84 3.65 -6.73 -27.61
N SER A 85 4.61 -7.65 -27.57
CA SER A 85 6.01 -7.41 -27.19
C SER A 85 6.91 -6.98 -28.37
N GLN A 86 6.37 -6.85 -29.59
CA GLN A 86 7.13 -6.47 -30.78
C GLN A 86 6.79 -5.05 -31.24
N LEU A 87 7.78 -4.36 -31.81
CA LEU A 87 7.55 -3.18 -32.65
C LEU A 87 7.38 -3.60 -34.12
N LEU A 88 6.59 -2.87 -34.89
CA LEU A 88 6.59 -2.97 -36.35
C LEU A 88 7.32 -1.76 -36.94
N GLN A 89 8.28 -1.98 -37.82
CA GLN A 89 8.99 -0.92 -38.53
C GLN A 89 8.59 -0.88 -40.00
N PHE A 90 7.97 0.22 -40.43
CA PHE A 90 7.70 0.52 -41.83
C PHE A 90 8.72 1.55 -42.36
N SER A 91 8.70 1.83 -43.65
CA SER A 91 9.59 2.82 -44.29
C SER A 91 9.35 4.28 -43.84
N ASP A 92 8.18 4.59 -43.26
CA ASP A 92 7.75 5.95 -42.87
C ASP A 92 7.31 6.08 -41.39
N ALA A 93 7.05 4.98 -40.69
CA ALA A 93 6.59 4.97 -39.30
C ALA A 93 7.00 3.69 -38.54
N THR A 94 7.04 3.79 -37.22
CA THR A 94 7.06 2.64 -36.29
C THR A 94 5.67 2.47 -35.68
N VAL A 95 5.25 1.24 -35.39
CA VAL A 95 4.05 0.94 -34.61
C VAL A 95 4.44 0.23 -33.32
N SER A 96 3.93 0.72 -32.19
CA SER A 96 4.03 0.06 -30.88
C SER A 96 2.68 -0.47 -30.44
N PHE A 97 2.65 -1.65 -29.83
CA PHE A 97 1.47 -2.23 -29.18
C PHE A 97 1.37 -1.90 -27.68
N ASP A 98 2.28 -1.08 -27.16
CA ASP A 98 2.34 -0.66 -25.76
C ASP A 98 1.24 0.38 -25.41
N VAL A 99 -0.01 -0.09 -25.34
CA VAL A 99 -1.18 0.74 -25.03
C VAL A 99 -1.30 1.14 -23.56
N THR A 100 -0.53 0.53 -22.65
CA THR A 100 -0.54 0.83 -21.20
C THR A 100 0.69 1.58 -20.72
N GLY A 101 1.87 1.31 -21.28
CA GLY A 101 3.13 1.99 -21.01
C GLY A 101 3.30 3.28 -21.81
N ASN A 102 4.54 3.58 -22.19
CA ASN A 102 4.97 4.93 -22.61
C ASN A 102 4.31 5.40 -23.90
N ALA A 103 4.04 4.50 -24.86
CA ALA A 103 3.35 4.89 -26.10
C ALA A 103 1.88 5.26 -25.85
N GLY A 104 1.15 4.44 -25.10
CA GLY A 104 -0.23 4.71 -24.70
C GLY A 104 -0.37 5.97 -23.83
N LYS A 105 0.57 6.16 -22.88
CA LYS A 105 0.65 7.34 -22.01
C LYS A 105 0.86 8.62 -22.80
N ALA A 106 1.82 8.64 -23.73
CA ALA A 106 2.07 9.78 -24.61
C ALA A 106 0.80 10.16 -25.38
N TYR A 107 0.14 9.19 -26.00
CA TYR A 107 -1.08 9.41 -26.78
C TYR A 107 -2.23 9.95 -25.91
N ARG A 108 -2.45 9.38 -24.71
CA ARG A 108 -3.48 9.84 -23.77
C ARG A 108 -3.24 11.25 -23.26
N LEU A 109 -1.98 11.64 -23.07
CA LEU A 109 -1.63 12.99 -22.64
C LEU A 109 -1.91 14.02 -23.74
N TYR A 110 -1.67 13.71 -25.02
CA TYR A 110 -2.12 14.57 -26.14
C TYR A 110 -3.66 14.72 -26.17
N GLN A 111 -4.41 13.63 -25.93
CA GLN A 111 -5.87 13.70 -25.82
C GLN A 111 -6.33 14.57 -24.64
N ALA A 112 -5.70 14.44 -23.46
CA ALA A 112 -6.08 15.21 -22.27
C ALA A 112 -5.63 16.68 -22.33
N ALA A 113 -4.45 16.96 -22.89
CA ALA A 113 -3.87 18.30 -22.95
C ALA A 113 -4.35 19.15 -24.14
N PHE A 114 -4.76 18.53 -25.25
CA PHE A 114 -5.06 19.24 -26.50
C PHE A 114 -6.33 18.76 -27.25
N ASN A 115 -7.05 17.74 -26.75
CA ASN A 115 -8.21 17.13 -27.40
C ASN A 115 -7.97 16.71 -28.88
N ARG A 116 -6.74 16.33 -29.24
CA ARG A 116 -6.37 15.94 -30.60
C ARG A 116 -5.63 14.61 -30.66
N VAL A 117 -5.70 13.98 -31.84
CA VAL A 117 -4.76 12.93 -32.25
C VAL A 117 -3.36 13.55 -32.32
N PRO A 118 -2.33 12.93 -31.72
CA PRO A 118 -0.95 13.39 -31.85
C PRO A 118 -0.42 13.24 -33.28
N ASP A 119 0.47 14.14 -33.67
CA ASP A 119 1.29 13.99 -34.87
C ASP A 119 2.41 12.97 -34.62
N GLY A 120 2.81 12.24 -35.68
CA GLY A 120 3.74 11.11 -35.54
C GLY A 120 5.11 11.50 -34.98
N ALA A 121 5.62 12.68 -35.32
CA ALA A 121 6.94 13.15 -34.89
C ALA A 121 6.95 13.62 -33.42
N GLY A 122 5.96 14.42 -33.00
CA GLY A 122 5.77 14.82 -31.61
C GLY A 122 5.52 13.61 -30.70
N LEU A 123 4.71 12.65 -31.15
CA LEU A 123 4.50 11.40 -30.43
C LEU A 123 5.81 10.61 -30.25
N GLY A 124 6.59 10.47 -31.32
CA GLY A 124 7.88 9.78 -31.29
C GLY A 124 8.91 10.45 -30.39
N TYR A 125 8.92 11.79 -30.33
CA TYR A 125 9.75 12.56 -29.40
C TYR A 125 9.43 12.23 -27.94
N TRP A 126 8.16 12.31 -27.54
CA TRP A 126 7.78 12.08 -26.14
C TRP A 126 7.89 10.61 -25.73
N ILE A 127 7.74 9.67 -26.65
CA ILE A 127 8.04 8.24 -26.43
C ILE A 127 9.54 8.04 -26.17
N ASP A 128 10.43 8.65 -26.97
CA ASP A 128 11.88 8.59 -26.74
C ASP A 128 12.29 9.24 -25.40
N VAL A 129 11.72 10.40 -25.07
CA VAL A 129 11.95 11.09 -23.78
C VAL A 129 11.54 10.22 -22.58
N MET A 130 10.35 9.60 -22.60
CA MET A 130 9.92 8.71 -21.50
C MET A 130 10.69 7.38 -21.48
N ASN A 131 11.11 6.84 -22.64
CA ASN A 131 11.96 5.66 -22.69
C ASN A 131 13.37 5.90 -22.15
N ARG A 132 13.82 7.16 -22.07
CA ARG A 132 15.06 7.57 -21.39
C ARG A 132 14.89 7.85 -19.89
N GLY A 133 13.69 7.60 -19.34
CA GLY A 133 13.42 7.66 -17.90
C GLY A 133 12.67 8.91 -17.41
N ALA A 134 12.29 9.84 -18.30
CA ALA A 134 11.43 10.96 -17.91
C ALA A 134 10.04 10.47 -17.50
N SER A 135 9.48 11.06 -16.45
CA SER A 135 8.14 10.74 -15.97
C SER A 135 7.05 11.39 -16.83
N LEU A 136 5.85 10.78 -16.84
CA LEU A 136 4.68 11.34 -17.51
C LEU A 136 4.30 12.73 -16.94
N ARG A 137 4.62 12.99 -15.66
CA ARG A 137 4.48 14.29 -14.99
C ARG A 137 5.39 15.38 -15.58
N GLU A 138 6.66 15.06 -15.85
CA GLU A 138 7.61 15.99 -16.49
C GLU A 138 7.22 16.29 -17.94
N VAL A 139 6.67 15.30 -18.64
CA VAL A 139 6.07 15.50 -19.96
C VAL A 139 4.81 16.37 -19.86
N ALA A 140 3.90 16.12 -18.90
CA ALA A 140 2.72 16.95 -18.67
C ALA A 140 3.07 18.42 -18.34
N ALA A 141 4.10 18.64 -17.52
CA ALA A 141 4.63 19.97 -17.24
C ALA A 141 5.21 20.65 -18.49
N SER A 142 5.90 19.87 -19.33
CA SER A 142 6.45 20.36 -20.61
C SER A 142 5.34 20.76 -21.59
N PHE A 143 4.30 19.92 -21.74
CA PHE A 143 3.11 20.24 -22.55
C PHE A 143 2.47 21.55 -22.09
N LEU A 144 2.23 21.73 -20.79
CA LEU A 144 1.65 22.95 -20.20
C LEU A 144 2.53 24.19 -20.39
N SER A 145 3.84 24.01 -20.53
CA SER A 145 4.79 25.10 -20.78
C SER A 145 4.86 25.53 -22.26
N ASP A 146 4.37 24.72 -23.19
CA ASP A 146 4.54 24.94 -24.63
C ASP A 146 3.64 26.07 -25.20
N LYS A 147 4.02 26.55 -26.39
CA LYS A 147 3.27 27.51 -27.20
C LYS A 147 1.86 27.02 -27.55
N GLU A 148 1.64 25.73 -27.80
CA GLU A 148 0.29 25.20 -28.07
C GLU A 148 -0.62 25.39 -26.83
N SER A 149 -0.15 25.02 -25.64
CA SER A 149 -0.88 25.24 -24.38
C SER A 149 -1.16 26.71 -24.09
N LYS A 150 -0.19 27.60 -24.31
CA LYS A 150 -0.39 29.06 -24.16
C LYS A 150 -1.41 29.62 -25.16
N THR A 151 -1.54 29.01 -26.33
CA THR A 151 -2.55 29.39 -27.33
C THR A 151 -3.93 28.85 -26.95
N LEU A 152 -4.01 27.65 -26.36
CA LEU A 152 -5.25 26.98 -25.98
C LEU A 152 -5.84 27.47 -24.65
N TYR A 153 -4.99 27.81 -23.68
CA TYR A 153 -5.36 28.20 -22.31
C TYR A 153 -5.07 29.68 -21.96
N GLY A 154 -4.31 30.38 -22.80
CA GLY A 154 -3.78 31.72 -22.52
C GLY A 154 -2.49 31.70 -21.70
N ASP A 155 -1.88 32.88 -21.50
CA ASP A 155 -0.60 33.01 -20.78
C ASP A 155 -0.69 32.75 -19.27
N LYS A 156 -1.87 32.95 -18.67
CA LYS A 156 -2.14 32.83 -17.23
C LYS A 156 -3.58 32.36 -16.96
N PRO A 157 -3.97 31.14 -17.33
CA PRO A 157 -5.27 30.58 -16.98
C PRO A 157 -5.47 30.47 -15.47
N THR A 158 -6.72 30.50 -15.01
CA THR A 158 -7.07 30.13 -13.63
C THR A 158 -7.17 28.60 -13.51
N ASN A 159 -7.00 28.09 -12.28
CA ASN A 159 -7.14 26.66 -12.00
C ASN A 159 -8.51 26.12 -12.44
N ALA A 160 -9.59 26.84 -12.15
CA ALA A 160 -10.94 26.49 -12.60
C ALA A 160 -11.09 26.43 -14.14
N ALA A 161 -10.38 27.28 -14.89
CA ALA A 161 -10.39 27.26 -16.35
C ALA A 161 -9.65 26.03 -16.90
N LEU A 162 -8.47 25.71 -16.36
CA LEU A 162 -7.71 24.50 -16.70
C LEU A 162 -8.50 23.22 -16.40
N VAL A 163 -9.06 23.11 -15.19
CA VAL A 163 -9.93 21.98 -14.79
C VAL A 163 -11.10 21.84 -15.77
N THR A 164 -11.82 22.94 -16.06
CA THR A 164 -12.94 22.92 -17.01
C THR A 164 -12.51 22.44 -18.39
N ALA A 165 -11.34 22.85 -18.86
CA ALA A 165 -10.83 22.44 -20.17
C ALA A 165 -10.33 20.98 -20.18
N PHE A 166 -9.71 20.46 -19.12
CA PHE A 166 -9.35 19.04 -19.03
C PHE A 166 -10.59 18.14 -19.00
N TYR A 167 -11.65 18.55 -18.30
CA TYR A 167 -12.97 17.88 -18.36
C TYR A 167 -13.52 17.86 -19.80
N GLN A 168 -13.46 18.98 -20.52
CA GLN A 168 -13.86 18.99 -21.93
C GLN A 168 -12.97 18.08 -22.77
N ASN A 169 -11.64 18.22 -22.70
CA ASN A 169 -10.68 17.47 -23.50
C ASN A 169 -10.78 15.95 -23.31
N VAL A 170 -11.04 15.48 -22.08
CA VAL A 170 -11.13 14.05 -21.75
C VAL A 170 -12.56 13.52 -21.87
N LEU A 171 -13.53 14.20 -21.28
CA LEU A 171 -14.89 13.69 -21.09
C LEU A 171 -15.93 14.27 -22.08
N GLN A 172 -15.54 15.25 -22.91
CA GLN A 172 -16.41 15.98 -23.85
C GLN A 172 -17.66 16.58 -23.17
N ARG A 173 -17.52 16.96 -21.89
CA ARG A 173 -18.56 17.60 -21.09
C ARG A 173 -17.96 18.67 -20.19
N ALA A 174 -18.81 19.57 -19.70
CA ALA A 174 -18.46 20.41 -18.56
C ALA A 174 -18.25 19.55 -17.30
N PRO A 175 -17.42 20.01 -16.34
CA PRO A 175 -17.39 19.43 -15.02
C PRO A 175 -18.74 19.59 -14.32
N ASP A 176 -19.09 18.58 -13.53
CA ASP A 176 -20.12 18.67 -12.51
C ASP A 176 -19.62 19.56 -11.34
N ALA A 177 -20.54 20.13 -10.56
CA ALA A 177 -20.20 21.12 -9.55
C ALA A 177 -19.27 20.59 -8.44
N ALA A 178 -19.39 19.30 -8.09
CA ALA A 178 -18.55 18.66 -7.08
C ALA A 178 -17.12 18.45 -7.61
N GLY A 179 -16.96 17.87 -8.81
CA GLY A 179 -15.67 17.69 -9.46
C GLY A 179 -14.97 19.02 -9.76
N ALA A 180 -15.69 20.00 -10.31
CA ALA A 180 -15.17 21.35 -10.55
C ALA A 180 -14.58 21.96 -9.26
N LYS A 181 -15.30 21.86 -8.14
CA LYS A 181 -14.86 22.38 -6.85
C LYS A 181 -13.65 21.61 -6.32
N TYR A 182 -13.72 20.28 -6.27
CA TYR A 182 -12.63 19.43 -5.75
C TYR A 182 -11.28 19.73 -6.42
N TRP A 183 -11.23 19.67 -7.75
CA TRP A 183 -9.97 19.89 -8.49
C TRP A 183 -9.47 21.33 -8.39
N THR A 184 -10.38 22.31 -8.26
CA THR A 184 -9.98 23.72 -8.04
C THR A 184 -9.47 23.94 -6.62
N ASP A 185 -10.14 23.41 -5.60
CA ASP A 185 -9.76 23.54 -4.19
C ASP A 185 -8.34 23.01 -3.93
N ILE A 186 -7.98 21.83 -4.48
CA ILE A 186 -6.66 21.23 -4.25
C ILE A 186 -5.52 21.93 -5.00
N LEU A 187 -5.82 22.62 -6.11
CA LEU A 187 -4.87 23.46 -6.83
C LEU A 187 -4.71 24.83 -6.15
N ASP A 188 -5.80 25.47 -5.74
CA ASP A 188 -5.78 26.78 -5.06
C ASP A 188 -5.13 26.70 -3.67
N SER A 189 -5.35 25.60 -2.94
CA SER A 189 -4.65 25.30 -1.68
C SER A 189 -3.22 24.79 -1.84
N LYS A 190 -2.78 24.52 -3.09
CA LYS A 190 -1.45 23.97 -3.45
C LYS A 190 -1.16 22.60 -2.83
N ALA A 191 -2.20 21.80 -2.59
CA ALA A 191 -2.05 20.40 -2.21
C ALA A 191 -1.55 19.52 -3.38
N THR A 192 -1.69 20.01 -4.62
CA THR A 192 -1.12 19.43 -5.84
C THR A 192 -0.87 20.55 -6.88
N ASP A 193 -0.35 20.21 -8.07
CA ASP A 193 -0.14 21.17 -9.17
C ASP A 193 -0.82 20.75 -10.49
N VAL A 194 -0.82 21.67 -11.47
CA VAL A 194 -1.51 21.46 -12.75
C VAL A 194 -0.91 20.30 -13.56
N PRO A 195 0.42 20.10 -13.65
CA PRO A 195 1.01 18.87 -14.20
C PRO A 195 0.49 17.57 -13.58
N ASP A 196 0.40 17.49 -12.26
CA ASP A 196 -0.13 16.30 -11.58
C ASP A 196 -1.62 16.09 -11.91
N VAL A 197 -2.44 17.14 -11.88
CA VAL A 197 -3.86 17.06 -12.27
C VAL A 197 -4.02 16.65 -13.73
N LEU A 198 -3.25 17.22 -14.66
CA LEU A 198 -3.27 16.82 -16.08
C LEU A 198 -2.88 15.34 -16.25
N GLN A 199 -1.93 14.82 -15.47
CA GLN A 199 -1.60 13.39 -15.47
C GLN A 199 -2.77 12.54 -14.95
N TYR A 200 -3.46 12.95 -13.88
CA TYR A 200 -4.67 12.25 -13.40
C TYR A 200 -5.78 12.22 -14.46
N PHE A 201 -5.98 13.30 -15.21
CA PHE A 201 -6.92 13.33 -16.35
C PHE A 201 -6.45 12.49 -17.55
N SER A 202 -5.14 12.43 -17.83
CA SER A 202 -4.58 11.53 -18.86
C SER A 202 -4.84 10.07 -18.57
N GLU A 203 -4.58 9.63 -17.34
CA GLU A 203 -4.58 8.20 -16.98
C GLU A 203 -5.91 7.74 -16.33
N GLY A 204 -6.92 8.61 -16.30
CA GLY A 204 -8.25 8.29 -15.77
C GLY A 204 -8.96 7.15 -16.54
N PRO A 205 -9.86 6.39 -15.88
CA PRO A 205 -10.63 5.32 -16.50
C PRO A 205 -11.39 5.75 -17.77
N GLU A 206 -11.88 6.98 -17.80
CA GLU A 206 -12.66 7.53 -18.92
C GLU A 206 -11.78 7.91 -20.11
N ASN A 207 -10.61 8.53 -19.88
CA ASN A 207 -9.68 8.85 -20.97
C ASN A 207 -9.08 7.57 -21.58
N THR A 208 -8.68 6.63 -20.72
CA THR A 208 -8.16 5.32 -21.15
C THR A 208 -9.20 4.55 -21.96
N ALA A 209 -10.45 4.48 -21.50
CA ALA A 209 -11.55 3.85 -22.25
C ALA A 209 -11.88 4.58 -23.56
N ARG A 210 -11.87 5.92 -23.60
CA ARG A 210 -12.15 6.72 -24.81
C ARG A 210 -11.05 6.62 -25.86
N VAL A 211 -9.78 6.56 -25.45
CA VAL A 211 -8.63 6.48 -26.37
C VAL A 211 -8.42 5.05 -26.89
N LEU A 212 -8.74 4.01 -26.10
CA LEU A 212 -8.49 2.60 -26.45
C LEU A 212 -8.97 2.20 -27.86
N PRO A 213 -10.18 2.56 -28.36
CA PRO A 213 -10.60 2.24 -29.73
C PRO A 213 -9.68 2.76 -30.84
N ALA A 214 -8.97 3.87 -30.61
CA ALA A 214 -8.03 4.45 -31.57
C ALA A 214 -6.64 3.78 -31.53
N ILE A 215 -6.19 3.33 -30.35
CA ILE A 215 -4.85 2.76 -30.16
C ILE A 215 -4.78 1.22 -30.13
N ARG A 216 -5.92 0.53 -30.00
CA ARG A 216 -5.99 -0.94 -29.83
C ARG A 216 -5.38 -1.76 -30.98
N ASN A 217 -5.23 -1.19 -32.18
CA ASN A 217 -4.60 -1.86 -33.34
C ASN A 217 -3.13 -1.39 -33.54
N GLY A 218 -2.51 -0.84 -32.49
CA GLY A 218 -1.15 -0.32 -32.49
C GLY A 218 -1.08 1.19 -32.69
N ILE A 219 -0.12 1.81 -32.00
CA ILE A 219 0.16 3.24 -31.97
C ILE A 219 1.23 3.55 -33.00
N ALA A 220 0.86 4.20 -34.10
CA ALA A 220 1.81 4.64 -35.13
C ALA A 220 2.48 5.96 -34.74
N TYR A 221 3.81 6.03 -34.85
CA TYR A 221 4.61 7.23 -34.63
C TYR A 221 5.81 7.27 -35.58
N THR A 222 6.40 8.44 -35.78
CA THR A 222 7.67 8.59 -36.49
C THR A 222 8.78 8.56 -35.46
N PRO A 223 9.66 7.54 -35.43
CA PRO A 223 10.72 7.47 -34.45
C PRO A 223 11.69 8.65 -34.64
N ILE A 224 12.20 9.21 -33.54
CA ILE A 224 13.34 10.13 -33.62
C ILE A 224 14.49 9.38 -34.29
N ALA A 225 14.99 9.92 -35.40
CA ALA A 225 16.10 9.35 -36.14
C ALA A 225 17.35 9.37 -35.28
N LYS A 226 17.63 8.24 -34.61
CA LYS A 226 18.83 8.02 -33.82
C LYS A 226 20.04 8.30 -34.71
N PRO A 227 20.97 9.20 -34.32
CA PRO A 227 22.19 9.42 -35.10
C PRO A 227 22.91 8.08 -35.32
N ALA A 228 23.45 7.88 -36.52
CA ALA A 228 24.16 6.65 -36.87
C ALA A 228 25.24 6.38 -35.80
N GLY A 229 25.13 5.22 -35.15
CA GLY A 229 25.90 4.95 -33.94
C GLY A 229 27.40 4.98 -34.21
N SER A 230 28.15 5.68 -33.37
CA SER A 230 29.60 5.54 -33.28
C SER A 230 29.95 4.54 -32.17
N VAL A 231 31.22 4.15 -32.11
CA VAL A 231 31.78 3.57 -30.88
C VAL A 231 31.70 4.58 -29.73
N PRO A 232 31.73 4.14 -28.46
CA PRO A 232 31.69 5.05 -27.31
C PRO A 232 32.93 5.97 -27.24
N GLY A 233 32.82 7.04 -26.45
CA GLY A 233 33.97 7.83 -26.03
C GLY A 233 34.92 7.05 -25.11
N ALA A 234 36.02 7.69 -24.72
CA ALA A 234 36.92 7.14 -23.70
C ALA A 234 36.29 7.21 -22.30
N PRO A 235 36.28 6.11 -21.52
CA PRO A 235 35.98 6.15 -20.09
C PRO A 235 36.94 7.11 -19.35
N GLN A 236 36.45 7.79 -18.32
CA GLN A 236 37.32 8.55 -17.44
C GLN A 236 37.80 7.63 -16.31
N ILE A 237 39.07 7.22 -16.37
CA ILE A 237 39.68 6.38 -15.34
C ILE A 237 39.81 7.14 -14.01
N GLY A 238 39.54 6.45 -12.92
CA GLY A 238 39.69 6.92 -11.55
C GLY A 238 40.91 6.28 -10.88
N ALA A 239 40.78 5.98 -9.59
CA ALA A 239 41.82 5.28 -8.84
C ALA A 239 41.97 3.81 -9.27
N ALA A 240 43.20 3.33 -9.33
CA ALA A 240 43.53 1.91 -9.39
C ALA A 240 44.03 1.44 -8.03
N THR A 241 43.22 0.65 -7.33
CA THR A 241 43.54 0.16 -5.99
C THR A 241 44.31 -1.15 -6.08
N ALA A 242 45.54 -1.17 -5.58
CA ALA A 242 46.38 -2.36 -5.53
C ALA A 242 45.78 -3.46 -4.62
N GLY A 243 45.82 -4.70 -5.07
CA GLY A 243 45.52 -5.90 -4.30
C GLY A 243 46.68 -6.89 -4.33
N ASN A 244 46.50 -8.05 -3.70
CA ASN A 244 47.43 -9.17 -3.83
C ASN A 244 47.25 -9.82 -5.20
N GLY A 245 48.29 -9.78 -6.05
CA GLY A 245 48.28 -10.33 -7.41
C GLY A 245 47.24 -9.70 -8.35
N SER A 246 46.76 -8.50 -8.04
CA SER A 246 45.57 -7.90 -8.65
C SER A 246 45.50 -6.37 -8.50
N ALA A 247 44.64 -5.74 -9.28
CA ALA A 247 44.26 -4.33 -9.14
C ALA A 247 42.77 -4.13 -9.42
N SER A 248 42.10 -3.29 -8.62
CA SER A 248 40.72 -2.87 -8.85
C SER A 248 40.72 -1.51 -9.53
N ILE A 249 40.25 -1.44 -10.77
CA ILE A 249 40.29 -0.25 -11.62
C ILE A 249 38.91 0.43 -11.60
N ALA A 250 38.82 1.55 -10.87
CA ALA A 250 37.63 2.41 -10.90
C ALA A 250 37.66 3.36 -12.11
N PHE A 251 36.49 3.69 -12.64
CA PHE A 251 36.28 4.61 -13.77
C PHE A 251 34.82 5.06 -13.81
N THR A 252 34.54 6.19 -14.45
CA THR A 252 33.18 6.55 -14.87
C THR A 252 32.98 6.21 -16.36
N ALA A 253 31.71 6.00 -16.72
CA ALA A 253 31.30 5.80 -18.11
C ALA A 253 31.76 6.99 -19.00
N PRO A 254 32.00 6.77 -20.30
CA PRO A 254 32.30 7.87 -21.22
C PRO A 254 31.14 8.87 -21.25
N ALA A 255 31.45 10.17 -21.34
CA ALA A 255 30.43 11.23 -21.44
C ALA A 255 29.63 11.22 -22.78
N GLN A 256 29.89 10.24 -23.65
CA GLN A 256 29.24 10.04 -24.94
C GLN A 256 29.20 8.53 -25.26
N ASP A 257 28.02 7.91 -25.22
CA ASP A 257 27.84 6.49 -25.56
C ASP A 257 27.84 6.21 -27.08
N GLY A 258 28.21 7.20 -27.90
CA GLY A 258 28.20 7.06 -29.37
C GLY A 258 26.81 6.79 -29.96
N SER A 259 25.74 7.23 -29.29
CA SER A 259 24.34 6.94 -29.64
C SER A 259 23.97 5.44 -29.61
N SER A 260 24.72 4.57 -28.92
CA SER A 260 24.32 3.17 -28.68
C SER A 260 24.79 2.69 -27.31
N PRO A 261 23.90 2.09 -26.46
CA PRO A 261 24.23 1.77 -25.08
C PRO A 261 25.53 0.97 -24.93
N VAL A 262 26.37 1.37 -23.98
CA VAL A 262 27.60 0.65 -23.64
C VAL A 262 27.22 -0.74 -23.10
N THR A 263 27.67 -1.78 -23.79
CA THR A 263 27.38 -3.19 -23.49
C THR A 263 28.47 -3.83 -22.62
N GLY A 264 29.64 -3.20 -22.49
CA GLY A 264 30.70 -3.65 -21.62
C GLY A 264 31.94 -2.75 -21.64
N TYR A 265 32.88 -3.05 -20.75
CA TYR A 265 34.14 -2.37 -20.57
C TYR A 265 35.29 -3.39 -20.58
N THR A 266 36.47 -2.99 -21.06
CA THR A 266 37.71 -3.78 -20.93
C THR A 266 38.75 -2.94 -20.21
N ALA A 267 39.17 -3.36 -19.01
CA ALA A 267 40.38 -2.86 -18.36
C ALA A 267 41.60 -3.60 -18.91
N SER A 268 42.71 -2.90 -19.09
CA SER A 268 43.94 -3.41 -19.72
C SER A 268 45.16 -2.86 -19.00
N CYS A 269 45.93 -3.73 -18.34
CA CYS A 269 47.12 -3.38 -17.56
C CYS A 269 48.39 -3.97 -18.19
N THR A 270 49.39 -3.13 -18.48
CA THR A 270 50.70 -3.54 -19.03
C THR A 270 51.84 -3.16 -18.10
N THR A 271 52.85 -4.04 -17.97
CA THR A 271 54.17 -3.62 -17.49
C THR A 271 54.85 -2.76 -18.53
N GLY A 272 55.53 -1.68 -18.11
CA GLY A 272 56.17 -0.71 -19.01
C GLY A 272 57.35 -1.24 -19.85
N THR A 273 57.67 -2.53 -19.75
CA THR A 273 58.71 -3.19 -20.55
C THR A 273 58.18 -3.47 -21.96
N ALA A 274 58.88 -2.98 -22.99
CA ALA A 274 58.49 -3.18 -24.39
C ALA A 274 58.32 -4.68 -24.72
N GLY A 275 57.20 -5.03 -25.37
CA GLY A 275 56.84 -6.42 -25.70
C GLY A 275 56.02 -7.15 -24.62
N SER A 276 55.73 -6.54 -23.47
CA SER A 276 54.83 -7.14 -22.47
C SER A 276 53.40 -7.28 -22.99
N ALA A 277 52.81 -8.47 -22.87
CA ALA A 277 51.38 -8.66 -23.13
C ALA A 277 50.52 -7.92 -22.09
N ALA A 278 49.37 -7.38 -22.53
CA ALA A 278 48.41 -6.75 -21.63
C ALA A 278 47.61 -7.82 -20.85
N ILE A 279 47.49 -7.63 -19.54
CA ILE A 279 46.59 -8.41 -18.69
C ILE A 279 45.26 -7.66 -18.63
N THR A 280 44.21 -8.29 -19.15
CA THR A 280 42.90 -7.65 -19.35
C THR A 280 41.80 -8.25 -18.48
N ALA A 281 40.84 -7.44 -18.05
CA ALA A 281 39.59 -7.88 -17.44
C ALA A 281 38.39 -7.23 -18.14
N GLN A 282 37.28 -7.95 -18.23
CA GLN A 282 36.04 -7.47 -18.85
C GLN A 282 34.87 -7.51 -17.86
N GLY A 283 33.90 -6.61 -18.07
CA GLY A 283 32.66 -6.57 -17.28
C GLY A 283 31.75 -5.43 -17.72
N THR A 284 30.55 -5.36 -17.15
CA THR A 284 29.49 -4.42 -17.55
C THR A 284 29.45 -3.12 -16.73
N ALA A 285 30.23 -3.03 -15.65
CA ALA A 285 30.25 -1.88 -14.74
C ALA A 285 31.65 -1.66 -14.13
N SER A 286 31.79 -0.57 -13.38
CA SER A 286 33.00 -0.24 -12.60
C SER A 286 32.83 -0.65 -11.13
N PRO A 287 33.91 -1.05 -10.42
CA PRO A 287 35.28 -1.24 -10.88
C PRO A 287 35.50 -2.59 -11.57
N LEU A 288 36.53 -2.66 -12.43
CA LEU A 288 37.00 -3.93 -13.00
C LEU A 288 38.21 -4.46 -12.24
N ALA A 289 38.14 -5.72 -11.80
CA ALA A 289 39.23 -6.40 -11.11
C ALA A 289 40.15 -7.11 -12.12
N VAL A 290 41.35 -6.56 -12.33
CA VAL A 290 42.39 -7.21 -13.14
C VAL A 290 43.22 -8.12 -12.23
N THR A 291 43.27 -9.41 -12.55
CA THR A 291 43.92 -10.45 -11.74
C THR A 291 45.07 -11.11 -12.50
N GLY A 292 45.97 -11.80 -11.79
CA GLY A 292 47.19 -12.38 -12.39
C GLY A 292 48.34 -11.39 -12.56
N LEU A 293 48.24 -10.21 -11.93
CA LEU A 293 49.33 -9.25 -11.87
C LEU A 293 50.43 -9.74 -10.91
N THR A 294 51.68 -9.32 -11.11
CA THR A 294 52.80 -9.69 -10.23
C THR A 294 53.00 -8.64 -9.14
N ASN A 295 53.08 -9.06 -7.87
CA ASN A 295 53.36 -8.15 -6.75
C ASN A 295 54.73 -7.48 -6.90
N GLY A 296 54.82 -6.19 -6.60
CA GLY A 296 56.02 -5.36 -6.74
C GLY A 296 56.31 -4.88 -8.17
N ALA A 297 55.68 -5.47 -9.20
CA ALA A 297 55.73 -4.93 -10.56
C ALA A 297 54.73 -3.78 -10.72
N THR A 298 55.12 -2.71 -11.41
CA THR A 298 54.23 -1.57 -11.67
C THR A 298 53.61 -1.69 -13.05
N TYR A 299 52.28 -1.58 -13.09
CA TYR A 299 51.46 -1.68 -14.29
C TYR A 299 50.86 -0.32 -14.64
N ALA A 300 50.84 0.04 -15.92
CA ALA A 300 50.01 1.12 -16.45
C ALA A 300 48.68 0.50 -16.92
N CYS A 301 47.57 0.97 -16.37
CA CYS A 301 46.22 0.46 -16.66
C CYS A 301 45.38 1.50 -17.39
N THR A 302 44.64 1.06 -18.40
CA THR A 302 43.62 1.83 -19.14
C THR A 302 42.30 1.08 -19.18
N VAL A 303 41.20 1.76 -19.55
CA VAL A 303 39.88 1.16 -19.76
C VAL A 303 39.29 1.63 -21.09
N THR A 304 38.71 0.72 -21.87
CA THR A 304 37.85 1.02 -23.02
C THR A 304 36.39 0.69 -22.70
N ALA A 305 35.45 1.42 -23.32
CA ALA A 305 34.03 1.06 -23.36
C ALA A 305 33.68 0.49 -24.73
N SER A 306 32.72 -0.43 -24.79
CA SER A 306 32.22 -1.04 -26.03
C SER A 306 30.71 -0.94 -26.12
N ASN A 307 30.18 -0.72 -27.32
CA ASN A 307 28.75 -0.84 -27.63
C ASN A 307 28.54 -1.75 -28.86
N ALA A 308 27.32 -1.81 -29.39
CA ALA A 308 26.98 -2.62 -30.57
C ALA A 308 27.72 -2.23 -31.87
N VAL A 309 28.42 -1.10 -31.90
CA VAL A 309 29.25 -0.63 -33.04
C VAL A 309 30.70 -1.09 -32.90
N GLY A 310 31.18 -1.29 -31.67
CA GLY A 310 32.54 -1.73 -31.36
C GLY A 310 33.13 -1.10 -30.09
N ALA A 311 34.43 -1.28 -29.90
CA ALA A 311 35.18 -0.67 -28.80
C ALA A 311 35.55 0.78 -29.13
N GLY A 312 35.37 1.65 -28.15
CA GLY A 312 35.72 3.07 -28.17
C GLY A 312 37.20 3.32 -27.86
N ALA A 313 37.55 4.61 -27.76
CA ALA A 313 38.87 5.03 -27.35
C ALA A 313 39.22 4.54 -25.93
N ALA A 314 40.51 4.36 -25.66
CA ALA A 314 41.00 4.06 -24.32
C ALA A 314 41.03 5.32 -23.45
N SER A 315 40.83 5.14 -22.15
CA SER A 315 41.08 6.15 -21.12
C SER A 315 42.54 6.62 -21.11
N ALA A 316 42.81 7.71 -20.38
CA ALA A 316 44.15 7.96 -19.87
C ALA A 316 44.67 6.76 -19.05
N SER A 317 45.99 6.65 -18.89
CA SER A 317 46.62 5.58 -18.09
C SER A 317 46.78 5.97 -16.62
N VAL A 318 46.47 5.05 -15.71
CA VAL A 318 46.80 5.15 -14.28
C VAL A 318 47.80 4.06 -13.88
N SER A 319 48.77 4.39 -13.01
CA SER A 319 49.76 3.42 -12.54
C SER A 319 49.31 2.71 -11.27
N VAL A 320 49.57 1.41 -11.16
CA VAL A 320 49.30 0.60 -9.96
C VAL A 320 50.42 -0.43 -9.72
N THR A 321 50.77 -0.64 -8.46
CA THR A 321 51.79 -1.62 -8.03
C THR A 321 51.13 -2.60 -7.06
N PRO A 322 50.71 -3.81 -7.51
CA PRO A 322 50.15 -4.84 -6.64
C PRO A 322 51.11 -5.22 -5.51
N ALA A 323 50.57 -5.61 -4.36
CA ALA A 323 51.36 -5.90 -3.17
C ALA A 323 50.73 -6.98 -2.30
N ALA A 324 51.58 -7.76 -1.62
CA ALA A 324 51.15 -8.72 -0.61
C ALA A 324 50.73 -7.99 0.68
N GLY A 325 49.51 -7.45 0.68
CA GLY A 325 48.88 -6.86 1.86
C GLY A 325 48.61 -7.89 2.95
N ALA A 326 48.69 -7.48 4.22
CA ALA A 326 48.31 -8.30 5.36
C ALA A 326 46.82 -8.70 5.29
N GLY A 327 46.47 -9.80 5.97
CA GLY A 327 45.23 -10.55 5.78
C GLY A 327 43.95 -9.69 5.71
N THR A 328 43.16 -9.93 4.67
CA THR A 328 41.91 -9.20 4.40
C THR A 328 40.84 -9.51 5.44
N SER A 329 40.64 -8.61 6.41
CA SER A 329 39.36 -8.53 7.11
C SER A 329 38.27 -8.02 6.15
N SER A 330 37.15 -8.74 6.11
CA SER A 330 35.93 -8.21 5.51
C SER A 330 35.41 -7.06 6.37
N PHE A 331 34.98 -5.98 5.73
CA PHE A 331 34.19 -4.97 6.44
C PHE A 331 32.78 -5.56 6.58
N THR A 332 32.29 -5.62 7.81
CA THR A 332 31.08 -6.37 8.17
C THR A 332 30.18 -5.51 9.04
N VAL A 333 28.88 -5.73 8.95
CA VAL A 333 27.87 -5.21 9.88
C VAL A 333 26.99 -6.36 10.35
N THR A 334 26.61 -6.34 11.62
CA THR A 334 25.72 -7.32 12.26
C THR A 334 24.70 -6.59 13.15
N SER A 335 23.64 -7.30 13.56
CA SER A 335 22.62 -6.78 14.46
C SER A 335 22.16 -7.84 15.46
N ALA A 336 21.86 -7.41 16.69
CA ALA A 336 21.11 -8.24 17.64
C ALA A 336 19.60 -8.26 17.34
N ALA A 337 19.12 -7.52 16.33
CA ALA A 337 17.76 -7.64 15.80
C ALA A 337 17.60 -8.84 14.85
N GLY A 338 18.68 -9.37 14.29
CA GLY A 338 18.62 -10.52 13.38
C GLY A 338 19.90 -10.72 12.57
N ALA A 339 20.07 -11.94 12.07
CA ALA A 339 21.07 -12.27 11.05
C ALA A 339 20.60 -11.84 9.65
N GLU A 340 21.48 -11.95 8.65
CA GLU A 340 21.16 -11.70 7.25
C GLU A 340 19.90 -12.46 6.80
N GLY A 341 18.90 -11.74 6.28
CA GLY A 341 17.62 -12.29 5.83
C GLY A 341 16.61 -12.63 6.94
N ALA A 342 16.92 -12.36 8.21
CA ALA A 342 15.99 -12.63 9.31
C ALA A 342 14.85 -11.60 9.42
N THR A 343 13.69 -12.03 9.94
CA THR A 343 12.58 -11.12 10.28
C THR A 343 12.94 -10.26 11.48
N MET A 344 12.79 -8.94 11.33
CA MET A 344 13.06 -7.92 12.33
C MET A 344 11.96 -7.91 13.42
N PRO A 345 12.30 -7.99 14.72
CA PRO A 345 11.33 -7.90 15.81
C PRO A 345 10.50 -6.60 15.82
N ASN A 346 9.22 -6.71 16.17
CA ASN A 346 8.26 -5.59 16.16
C ASN A 346 8.70 -4.36 16.97
N THR A 347 9.57 -4.52 17.98
CA THR A 347 10.26 -3.43 18.70
C THR A 347 10.82 -2.35 17.76
N TYR A 348 11.26 -2.74 16.58
CA TYR A 348 11.90 -1.87 15.59
C TYR A 348 10.94 -1.44 14.46
N THR A 349 9.73 -1.99 14.39
CA THR A 349 8.72 -1.66 13.36
C THR A 349 7.64 -0.74 13.93
N CYS A 350 6.72 -0.25 13.09
CA CYS A 350 5.56 0.52 13.56
C CYS A 350 4.50 -0.33 14.28
N ASP A 351 4.64 -1.66 14.30
CA ASP A 351 3.81 -2.59 15.07
C ASP A 351 4.31 -2.76 16.53
N GLY A 352 5.37 -2.03 16.91
CA GLY A 352 5.90 -1.93 18.27
C GLY A 352 6.49 -0.55 18.56
N THR A 353 7.60 -0.50 19.31
CA THR A 353 8.11 0.75 19.91
C THR A 353 8.85 1.69 18.93
N SER A 354 8.92 1.35 17.65
CA SER A 354 9.47 2.18 16.57
C SER A 354 10.89 2.71 16.83
N LYS A 355 11.75 1.91 17.49
CA LYS A 355 13.14 2.28 17.77
C LYS A 355 14.08 1.77 16.69
N SER A 356 15.19 2.47 16.44
CA SER A 356 16.23 1.95 15.55
C SER A 356 16.85 0.66 16.11
N PRO A 357 17.14 -0.34 15.27
CA PRO A 357 17.77 -1.58 15.70
C PRO A 357 19.23 -1.34 16.10
N PRO A 358 19.80 -2.21 16.96
CA PRO A 358 21.20 -2.13 17.34
C PRO A 358 22.06 -2.61 16.17
N LEU A 359 23.16 -1.92 15.87
CA LEU A 359 24.07 -2.28 14.79
C LEU A 359 25.50 -2.32 15.32
N ALA A 360 26.32 -3.25 14.84
CA ALA A 360 27.75 -3.30 15.14
C ALA A 360 28.53 -3.59 13.85
N TRP A 361 29.71 -2.97 13.68
CA TRP A 361 30.53 -3.14 12.49
C TRP A 361 32.01 -3.32 12.80
N SER A 362 32.71 -4.09 11.98
CA SER A 362 34.12 -4.45 12.18
C SER A 362 34.85 -4.66 10.85
N GLY A 363 36.19 -4.56 10.85
CA GLY A 363 37.00 -4.72 9.64
C GLY A 363 36.98 -3.51 8.69
N ALA A 364 36.78 -2.30 9.24
CA ALA A 364 36.87 -1.06 8.47
C ALA A 364 38.30 -0.86 7.91
N PRO A 365 38.45 -0.33 6.67
CA PRO A 365 39.75 -0.15 6.05
C PRO A 365 40.59 0.94 6.75
N SER A 366 41.91 0.87 6.58
CA SER A 366 42.81 1.96 6.96
C SER A 366 42.45 3.25 6.21
N GLY A 367 42.62 4.40 6.89
CA GLY A 367 42.19 5.70 6.36
C GLY A 367 40.72 6.06 6.62
N THR A 368 39.94 5.20 7.28
CA THR A 368 38.58 5.54 7.71
C THR A 368 38.60 6.68 8.73
N GLN A 369 38.02 7.83 8.39
CA GLN A 369 37.88 9.01 9.26
C GLN A 369 36.49 9.14 9.91
N GLY A 370 35.51 8.37 9.44
CA GLY A 370 34.19 8.27 10.04
C GLY A 370 33.29 7.24 9.37
N TYR A 371 32.03 7.19 9.77
CA TYR A 371 31.01 6.34 9.16
C TYR A 371 29.74 7.10 8.78
N ALA A 372 28.95 6.48 7.91
CA ALA A 372 27.54 6.80 7.70
C ALA A 372 26.71 5.51 7.63
N ILE A 373 25.41 5.62 7.92
CA ILE A 373 24.43 4.54 7.86
C ILE A 373 23.27 5.03 6.99
N VAL A 374 22.90 4.19 6.01
CA VAL A 374 21.70 4.34 5.19
C VAL A 374 20.89 3.07 5.32
N MET A 375 19.67 3.18 5.82
CA MET A 375 18.65 2.12 5.75
C MET A 375 17.71 2.42 4.59
N SER A 376 17.55 1.49 3.66
CA SER A 376 16.64 1.64 2.53
C SER A 376 15.75 0.41 2.31
N THR A 377 14.66 0.59 1.57
CA THR A 377 13.77 -0.49 1.11
C THR A 377 13.32 -0.23 -0.33
N ILE A 378 12.97 -1.30 -1.04
CA ILE A 378 12.39 -1.25 -2.39
C ILE A 378 10.91 -1.65 -2.24
N PRO A 379 9.97 -0.68 -2.11
CA PRO A 379 8.56 -1.01 -1.90
C PRO A 379 7.92 -1.60 -3.16
N GLY A 380 8.40 -1.23 -4.35
CA GLY A 380 8.03 -1.76 -5.66
C GLY A 380 9.09 -1.43 -6.75
N PRO A 381 8.95 -1.97 -7.97
CA PRO A 381 9.92 -1.80 -9.05
C PRO A 381 10.25 -0.34 -9.36
N GLY A 382 11.53 -0.02 -9.56
CA GLY A 382 12.01 1.33 -9.88
C GLY A 382 11.95 2.35 -8.74
N SER A 383 11.53 1.95 -7.53
CA SER A 383 11.43 2.83 -6.37
C SER A 383 12.36 2.41 -5.23
N VAL A 384 13.06 3.37 -4.64
CA VAL A 384 13.82 3.20 -3.40
C VAL A 384 13.25 4.18 -2.39
N LYS A 385 13.02 3.72 -1.16
CA LYS A 385 12.75 4.57 0.01
C LYS A 385 13.89 4.48 1.00
N TYR A 386 14.11 5.56 1.74
CA TYR A 386 15.12 5.70 2.76
C TYR A 386 14.48 5.86 4.14
N ASN A 387 14.69 4.87 5.01
CA ASN A 387 14.07 4.75 6.31
C ASN A 387 14.95 5.28 7.45
N TRP A 388 16.26 5.40 7.26
CA TRP A 388 17.17 5.99 8.25
C TRP A 388 18.43 6.54 7.58
N LEU A 389 18.79 7.76 7.93
CA LEU A 389 19.99 8.44 7.45
C LEU A 389 20.75 9.01 8.65
N LEU A 390 21.96 8.52 8.89
CA LEU A 390 22.85 8.99 9.96
C LEU A 390 24.28 9.09 9.41
N TYR A 391 24.88 10.27 9.45
CA TYR A 391 26.21 10.53 8.89
C TYR A 391 27.08 11.33 9.88
N ASN A 392 28.35 11.57 9.53
CA ASN A 392 29.35 12.15 10.44
C ASN A 392 29.54 11.37 11.75
N ILE A 393 29.38 10.04 11.69
CA ILE A 393 29.62 9.16 12.84
C ILE A 393 31.16 9.08 13.07
N PRO A 394 31.68 9.28 14.29
CA PRO A 394 33.12 9.21 14.56
C PRO A 394 33.76 7.86 14.20
N ALA A 395 35.01 7.86 13.73
CA ALA A 395 35.76 6.63 13.42
C ALA A 395 35.95 5.69 14.63
N SER A 396 35.87 6.22 15.85
CA SER A 396 35.92 5.46 17.10
C SER A 396 34.61 4.74 17.45
N THR A 397 33.51 5.06 16.78
CA THR A 397 32.21 4.39 16.95
C THR A 397 32.14 3.17 16.05
N THR A 398 32.06 1.98 16.63
CA THR A 398 31.91 0.70 15.92
C THR A 398 30.56 0.01 16.19
N SER A 399 29.67 0.64 16.95
CA SER A 399 28.31 0.14 17.20
C SER A 399 27.33 1.23 17.63
N LEU A 400 26.04 0.92 17.53
CA LEU A 400 24.90 1.68 18.03
C LEU A 400 23.99 0.75 18.83
N ALA A 401 23.45 1.25 19.94
CA ALA A 401 22.43 0.57 20.73
C ALA A 401 21.02 0.86 20.18
N VAL A 402 20.02 0.13 20.69
CA VAL A 402 18.60 0.34 20.35
C VAL A 402 18.22 1.81 20.58
N GLY A 403 17.71 2.49 19.54
CA GLY A 403 17.26 3.86 19.66
C GLY A 403 18.36 4.91 19.91
N SER A 404 19.63 4.61 19.61
CA SER A 404 20.74 5.57 19.79
C SER A 404 20.51 6.92 19.07
N SER A 405 20.91 8.00 19.75
CA SER A 405 20.80 9.39 19.27
C SER A 405 22.06 10.18 19.63
N GLY A 406 22.31 11.32 18.96
CA GLY A 406 23.46 12.19 19.22
C GLY A 406 24.82 11.68 18.73
N VAL A 407 24.90 10.47 18.17
CA VAL A 407 26.16 9.83 17.70
C VAL A 407 26.61 10.33 16.32
N GLY A 408 25.80 11.16 15.65
CA GLY A 408 26.07 11.73 14.33
C GLY A 408 24.97 12.69 13.91
N THR A 409 25.04 13.19 12.67
CA THR A 409 24.03 14.07 12.06
C THR A 409 22.92 13.24 11.41
N LEU A 410 21.65 13.57 11.67
CA LEU A 410 20.50 12.92 11.05
C LEU A 410 20.16 13.58 9.69
N GLY A 411 19.85 12.75 8.70
CA GLY A 411 19.18 13.16 7.46
C GLY A 411 17.67 12.98 7.51
N PHE A 412 16.99 13.36 6.43
CA PHE A 412 15.53 13.28 6.29
C PHE A 412 15.10 11.94 5.66
N ALA A 413 14.34 11.13 6.41
CA ALA A 413 13.76 9.88 5.94
C ALA A 413 12.44 10.13 5.18
N ASP A 414 12.17 9.34 4.15
CA ASP A 414 11.04 9.56 3.23
C ASP A 414 9.68 9.27 3.88
N ASP A 415 9.63 8.35 4.85
CA ASP A 415 8.41 7.88 5.50
C ASP A 415 8.12 8.61 6.83
N GLY A 416 7.57 9.83 6.75
CA GLY A 416 6.77 10.47 7.81
C GLY A 416 7.47 10.88 9.12
N ALA A 417 8.67 10.37 9.42
CA ALA A 417 9.42 10.70 10.63
C ALA A 417 10.27 11.99 10.51
N GLY A 418 10.53 12.45 9.28
CA GLY A 418 11.43 13.56 9.01
C GLY A 418 12.86 13.23 9.42
N LEU A 419 13.44 13.96 10.37
CA LEU A 419 14.81 13.74 10.85
C LEU A 419 14.87 12.56 11.82
N GLY A 420 15.26 11.37 11.35
CA GLY A 420 15.43 10.22 12.23
C GLY A 420 15.30 8.85 11.58
N TYR A 421 14.81 7.91 12.38
CA TYR A 421 14.50 6.54 12.02
C TYR A 421 12.99 6.40 11.74
N ALA A 422 12.62 6.25 10.47
CA ALA A 422 11.28 5.91 10.03
C ALA A 422 11.09 4.39 10.07
N ALA A 423 10.50 3.90 11.17
CA ALA A 423 10.31 2.47 11.43
C ALA A 423 9.53 1.76 10.29
N PRO A 424 9.94 0.55 9.86
CA PRO A 424 9.26 -0.25 8.85
C PRO A 424 7.73 -0.32 9.03
N CYS A 425 6.98 0.23 8.07
CA CYS A 425 5.52 0.38 8.17
C CYS A 425 4.79 0.22 6.82
N SER A 426 4.96 -0.93 6.15
CA SER A 426 4.24 -1.25 4.91
C SER A 426 2.72 -1.14 5.12
N SER A 427 2.02 -0.35 4.30
CA SER A 427 0.56 -0.20 4.37
C SER A 427 -0.18 -1.47 3.93
N GLY A 428 0.36 -2.17 2.93
CA GLY A 428 -0.11 -3.48 2.47
C GLY A 428 0.64 -4.66 3.11
N ALA A 429 0.01 -5.83 3.02
CA ALA A 429 0.56 -7.09 3.54
C ALA A 429 1.72 -7.63 2.68
N GLY A 430 2.41 -8.64 3.21
CA GLY A 430 3.57 -9.29 2.60
C GLY A 430 4.90 -8.88 3.23
N THR A 431 5.99 -9.40 2.67
CA THR A 431 7.36 -9.18 3.14
C THR A 431 8.03 -8.04 2.37
N LYS A 432 8.78 -7.19 3.09
CA LYS A 432 9.64 -6.13 2.55
C LYS A 432 11.04 -6.25 3.14
N THR A 433 12.06 -6.20 2.30
CA THR A 433 13.47 -6.19 2.72
C THR A 433 13.90 -4.77 3.05
N TYR A 434 14.63 -4.60 4.14
CA TYR A 434 15.28 -3.36 4.54
C TYR A 434 16.79 -3.58 4.61
N THR A 435 17.53 -2.88 3.75
CA THR A 435 18.98 -2.98 3.62
C THR A 435 19.63 -1.90 4.47
N PHE A 436 20.37 -2.30 5.51
CA PHE A 436 21.20 -1.44 6.33
C PHE A 436 22.61 -1.42 5.74
N THR A 437 22.99 -0.30 5.12
CA THR A 437 24.35 -0.10 4.57
C THR A 437 25.15 0.80 5.51
N VAL A 438 26.25 0.27 6.04
CA VAL A 438 27.28 1.05 6.74
C VAL A 438 28.38 1.41 5.74
N TYR A 439 28.73 2.69 5.68
CA TYR A 439 29.80 3.24 4.85
C TYR A 439 30.98 3.60 5.75
N ALA A 440 32.16 3.06 5.48
CA ALA A 440 33.42 3.57 6.02
C ALA A 440 33.96 4.64 5.07
N VAL A 441 34.14 5.87 5.56
CA VAL A 441 34.48 7.02 4.72
C VAL A 441 35.86 7.61 5.03
N SER A 442 36.55 8.09 3.99
CA SER A 442 37.86 8.74 4.05
C SER A 442 37.80 10.19 4.52
N ALA A 443 36.63 10.82 4.48
CA ALA A 443 36.35 12.19 4.92
C ALA A 443 34.85 12.36 5.20
N ALA A 444 34.45 13.44 5.85
CA ALA A 444 33.03 13.79 5.99
C ALA A 444 32.41 14.12 4.61
N PRO A 445 31.18 13.66 4.30
CA PRO A 445 30.50 13.99 3.05
C PRO A 445 30.20 15.49 2.96
N ASN A 446 30.48 16.11 1.81
CA ASN A 446 30.23 17.54 1.62
C ASN A 446 28.74 17.82 1.42
N LEU A 447 28.07 18.22 2.50
CA LEU A 447 26.65 18.56 2.56
C LEU A 447 26.41 20.04 2.93
N SER A 448 27.44 20.88 2.81
CA SER A 448 27.44 22.29 3.25
C SER A 448 26.38 23.19 2.60
N ALA A 449 25.82 22.78 1.45
CA ALA A 449 24.75 23.48 0.73
C ALA A 449 23.32 23.11 1.19
N TYR A 450 23.15 22.17 2.14
CA TYR A 450 21.86 21.61 2.53
C TYR A 450 21.58 21.81 4.02
N THR A 451 20.33 22.14 4.36
CA THR A 451 19.83 21.97 5.74
C THR A 451 19.60 20.48 6.02
N ALA A 452 19.53 20.07 7.29
CA ALA A 452 19.30 18.66 7.65
C ALA A 452 18.02 18.07 7.00
N SER A 453 16.96 18.86 6.84
CA SER A 453 15.71 18.44 6.19
C SER A 453 15.80 18.35 4.66
N GLN A 454 16.87 18.85 4.05
CA GLN A 454 17.17 18.70 2.61
C GLN A 454 18.14 17.54 2.34
N VAL A 455 18.78 16.97 3.36
CA VAL A 455 19.63 15.77 3.22
C VAL A 455 18.76 14.52 3.16
N THR A 456 18.13 14.31 2.00
CA THR A 456 17.43 13.07 1.66
C THR A 456 18.41 11.94 1.38
N GLY A 457 17.92 10.71 1.21
CA GLY A 457 18.79 9.56 0.97
C GLY A 457 19.53 9.61 -0.38
N SER A 458 18.94 10.21 -1.41
CA SER A 458 19.63 10.46 -2.69
C SER A 458 20.74 11.50 -2.54
N VAL A 459 20.49 12.60 -1.81
CA VAL A 459 21.51 13.63 -1.51
C VAL A 459 22.67 13.04 -0.70
N LEU A 460 22.38 12.26 0.35
CA LEU A 460 23.42 11.64 1.19
C LEU A 460 24.21 10.58 0.43
N THR A 461 23.57 9.66 -0.30
CA THR A 461 24.28 8.61 -1.04
C THR A 461 25.14 9.18 -2.18
N GLN A 462 24.68 10.25 -2.85
CA GLN A 462 25.48 10.97 -3.83
C GLN A 462 26.68 11.68 -3.19
N ALA A 463 26.55 12.26 -1.99
CA ALA A 463 27.65 12.90 -1.27
C ALA A 463 28.66 11.88 -0.68
N LEU A 464 28.22 10.65 -0.40
CA LEU A 464 29.07 9.55 0.07
C LEU A 464 29.90 8.91 -1.07
N SER A 465 29.46 9.00 -2.33
CA SER A 465 30.06 8.25 -3.44
C SER A 465 31.54 8.56 -3.70
N SER A 466 31.98 9.79 -3.41
CA SER A 466 33.38 10.24 -3.60
C SER A 466 34.29 10.05 -2.38
N VAL A 467 33.72 9.71 -1.21
CA VAL A 467 34.45 9.55 0.06
C VAL A 467 34.39 8.13 0.64
N THR A 468 33.62 7.23 0.05
CA THR A 468 33.47 5.85 0.55
C THR A 468 34.71 5.00 0.25
N LEU A 469 35.33 4.46 1.29
CA LEU A 469 36.43 3.49 1.19
C LEU A 469 35.90 2.05 1.04
N LYS A 470 34.84 1.71 1.78
CA LYS A 470 34.22 0.38 1.77
C LYS A 470 32.81 0.44 2.36
N THR A 471 31.91 -0.41 1.90
CA THR A 471 30.58 -0.63 2.50
C THR A 471 30.46 -2.01 3.13
N ALA A 472 29.53 -2.12 4.07
CA ALA A 472 29.05 -3.39 4.61
C ALA A 472 27.52 -3.33 4.68
N THR A 473 26.84 -4.42 4.34
CA THR A 473 25.37 -4.50 4.27
C THR A 473 24.81 -5.59 5.17
N LEU A 474 23.67 -5.32 5.80
CA LEU A 474 22.81 -6.31 6.45
C LEU A 474 21.37 -6.12 5.94
N ASN A 475 20.75 -7.17 5.44
CA ASN A 475 19.33 -7.17 5.08
C ASN A 475 18.50 -7.80 6.20
N LEU A 476 17.45 -7.09 6.63
CA LEU A 476 16.43 -7.62 7.55
C LEU A 476 15.05 -7.49 6.90
N LEU A 477 14.17 -8.44 7.20
CA LEU A 477 12.81 -8.49 6.64
C LEU A 477 11.79 -7.89 7.62
N ASN A 478 10.80 -7.18 7.13
CA ASN A 478 9.53 -6.97 7.86
C ASN A 478 8.41 -7.65 7.07
N THR A 479 7.60 -8.46 7.75
CA THR A 479 6.45 -9.17 7.16
C THR A 479 5.20 -8.78 7.93
N ARG A 480 4.24 -8.15 7.25
CA ARG A 480 2.92 -7.84 7.83
C ARG A 480 1.89 -8.76 7.18
N THR A 481 1.10 -9.48 7.98
CA THR A 481 -0.01 -10.30 7.48
C THR A 481 -1.30 -9.48 7.44
N GLN A 482 -2.36 -10.00 6.80
CA GLN A 482 -3.67 -9.33 6.87
C GLN A 482 -4.18 -9.24 8.32
N ALA A 483 -3.87 -10.24 9.15
CA ALA A 483 -4.13 -10.19 10.59
C ALA A 483 -3.39 -9.04 11.29
N THR A 484 -2.11 -8.79 10.96
CA THR A 484 -1.36 -7.63 11.47
C THR A 484 -2.03 -6.31 11.09
N LEU A 485 -2.49 -6.17 9.85
CA LEU A 485 -3.19 -4.98 9.38
C LEU A 485 -4.52 -4.78 10.10
N ASN A 486 -5.35 -5.82 10.17
CA ASN A 486 -6.67 -5.77 10.79
C ASN A 486 -6.56 -5.51 12.31
N CYS A 487 -5.60 -6.14 12.99
CA CYS A 487 -5.25 -5.86 14.39
C CYS A 487 -4.88 -4.38 14.61
N LEU A 488 -4.07 -3.78 13.73
CA LEU A 488 -3.70 -2.38 13.84
C LEU A 488 -4.88 -1.44 13.54
N SER A 489 -5.76 -1.77 12.60
CA SER A 489 -7.00 -1.03 12.36
C SER A 489 -7.92 -1.05 13.58
N MET A 490 -8.07 -2.22 14.23
CA MET A 490 -8.84 -2.36 15.47
C MET A 490 -8.27 -1.49 16.59
N LYS A 491 -6.95 -1.55 16.82
CA LYS A 491 -6.24 -0.70 17.79
C LYS A 491 -6.43 0.80 17.54
N ARG A 492 -6.38 1.25 16.27
CA ARG A 492 -6.54 2.67 15.94
C ARG A 492 -7.93 3.21 16.32
N ALA A 493 -9.00 2.47 16.05
CA ALA A 493 -10.35 2.95 16.32
C ALA A 493 -10.73 2.93 17.81
N ILE A 494 -10.12 2.05 18.64
CA ILE A 494 -10.32 2.12 20.11
C ILE A 494 -9.51 3.24 20.78
N GLY A 495 -8.51 3.81 20.11
CA GLY A 495 -7.57 4.82 20.64
C GLY A 495 -8.19 5.99 21.43
N PRO A 496 -9.32 6.59 21.01
CA PRO A 496 -9.99 7.64 21.79
C PRO A 496 -10.50 7.18 23.16
N TYR A 497 -10.77 5.88 23.33
CA TYR A 497 -11.42 5.30 24.51
C TYR A 497 -10.48 4.47 25.39
N GLU A 498 -9.32 4.02 24.90
CA GLU A 498 -8.35 3.17 25.61
C GLU A 498 -8.13 3.61 27.08
N LYS A 499 -7.74 4.87 27.27
CA LYS A 499 -7.46 5.43 28.61
C LYS A 499 -8.72 5.68 29.44
N ALA A 500 -9.84 6.03 28.80
CA ALA A 500 -11.07 6.43 29.50
C ALA A 500 -11.83 5.23 30.09
N ASN A 501 -11.80 4.08 29.40
CA ASN A 501 -12.57 2.88 29.74
C ASN A 501 -11.66 1.70 30.14
N SER A 502 -10.35 1.92 30.33
CA SER A 502 -9.33 0.88 30.56
C SER A 502 -9.38 -0.24 29.50
N LEU A 503 -9.56 0.18 28.25
CA LEU A 503 -9.71 -0.67 27.08
C LEU A 503 -8.34 -0.88 26.40
N GLY A 504 -8.09 -2.09 25.91
CA GLY A 504 -6.91 -2.38 25.09
C GLY A 504 -7.07 -3.66 24.28
N ILE A 505 -6.29 -3.79 23.21
CA ILE A 505 -6.29 -4.96 22.33
C ILE A 505 -4.90 -5.59 22.27
N THR A 506 -4.80 -6.89 22.56
CA THR A 506 -3.68 -7.74 22.14
C THR A 506 -4.11 -8.61 20.95
N CYS A 507 -3.17 -9.17 20.22
CA CYS A 507 -3.45 -9.97 19.01
C CYS A 507 -2.47 -11.14 18.91
N ASP A 508 -2.94 -12.27 18.41
CA ASP A 508 -2.11 -13.31 17.80
C ASP A 508 -2.33 -13.32 16.27
N GLU A 509 -2.07 -14.45 15.59
CA GLU A 509 -2.30 -14.60 14.15
C GLU A 509 -3.77 -14.81 13.75
N THR A 510 -4.63 -15.15 14.72
CA THR A 510 -6.01 -15.59 14.53
C THR A 510 -7.03 -14.63 15.15
N TYR A 511 -6.78 -14.10 16.35
CA TYR A 511 -7.73 -13.29 17.12
C TYR A 511 -7.12 -11.99 17.65
N ALA A 512 -7.94 -10.93 17.64
CA ALA A 512 -7.80 -9.79 18.53
C ALA A 512 -8.51 -10.10 19.84
N TYR A 513 -7.89 -9.75 20.96
CA TYR A 513 -8.38 -9.95 22.31
C TYR A 513 -8.74 -8.59 22.91
N PHE A 514 -10.03 -8.26 22.91
CA PHE A 514 -10.56 -7.03 23.49
C PHE A 514 -10.59 -7.19 25.02
N SER A 515 -9.67 -6.51 25.69
CA SER A 515 -9.57 -6.42 27.14
C SER A 515 -10.28 -5.16 27.62
N THR A 516 -11.35 -5.29 28.40
CA THR A 516 -12.23 -4.19 28.80
C THR A 516 -12.95 -4.48 30.12
N TYR A 517 -13.42 -3.42 30.80
CA TYR A 517 -14.31 -3.55 31.97
C TYR A 517 -15.81 -3.43 31.63
N GLY A 518 -16.16 -3.35 30.33
CA GLY A 518 -17.55 -3.36 29.87
C GLY A 518 -18.39 -2.17 30.35
N ILE A 519 -17.76 -1.04 30.70
CA ILE A 519 -18.43 0.14 31.23
C ILE A 519 -17.66 1.42 30.88
N GLN A 520 -18.35 2.55 30.72
CA GLN A 520 -17.81 3.77 30.12
C GLN A 520 -18.13 5.05 30.93
N THR A 521 -17.26 6.06 30.85
CA THR A 521 -17.35 7.32 31.63
C THR A 521 -17.99 8.50 30.88
N ALA A 522 -17.95 8.52 29.55
CA ALA A 522 -18.22 9.71 28.73
C ALA A 522 -19.72 9.99 28.51
N HIS A 523 -20.55 8.94 28.47
CA HIS A 523 -21.95 9.01 28.08
C HIS A 523 -22.88 8.71 29.26
N PRO A 524 -24.07 9.35 29.33
CA PRO A 524 -25.06 9.01 30.35
C PRO A 524 -25.54 7.56 30.19
N MET A 525 -25.70 6.85 31.30
CA MET A 525 -26.26 5.49 31.33
C MET A 525 -27.60 5.50 32.07
N MET A 526 -28.49 4.57 31.71
CA MET A 526 -29.84 4.38 32.28
C MET A 526 -30.83 5.55 32.06
N LYS A 527 -30.38 6.67 31.48
CA LYS A 527 -31.20 7.87 31.31
C LYS A 527 -32.27 7.67 30.23
N GLY A 528 -33.54 7.82 30.61
CA GLY A 528 -34.67 7.78 29.68
C GLY A 528 -35.34 6.41 29.50
N ILE A 529 -34.88 5.38 30.23
CA ILE A 529 -35.56 4.08 30.33
C ILE A 529 -37.00 4.29 30.86
N THR A 530 -37.97 3.61 30.24
CA THR A 530 -39.41 3.66 30.62
C THR A 530 -39.96 2.31 31.12
N GLN A 531 -39.18 1.24 31.01
CA GLN A 531 -39.41 -0.05 31.66
C GLN A 531 -38.13 -0.54 32.33
N THR A 532 -38.14 -0.75 33.66
CA THR A 532 -36.93 -1.16 34.40
C THR A 532 -36.97 -2.59 34.93
N ILE A 533 -35.81 -3.26 34.80
CA ILE A 533 -35.54 -4.59 35.37
C ILE A 533 -34.75 -4.54 36.69
N LEU A 534 -34.60 -3.35 37.29
CA LEU A 534 -33.95 -3.09 38.59
C LEU A 534 -32.46 -3.44 38.69
N GLN A 535 -31.80 -3.75 37.57
CA GLN A 535 -30.34 -3.89 37.45
C GLN A 535 -29.67 -2.51 37.41
N VAL A 536 -28.39 -2.43 37.80
CA VAL A 536 -27.61 -1.18 37.76
C VAL A 536 -26.28 -1.35 37.02
N PRO A 537 -25.76 -0.31 36.35
CA PRO A 537 -24.52 -0.44 35.59
C PRO A 537 -23.30 -0.53 36.54
N THR A 538 -22.54 -1.63 36.44
CA THR A 538 -21.28 -1.86 37.15
C THR A 538 -20.25 -2.53 36.23
N ALA A 539 -18.97 -2.56 36.64
CA ALA A 539 -17.90 -3.16 35.84
C ALA A 539 -17.99 -4.69 35.76
N GLN A 540 -17.71 -5.24 34.57
CA GLN A 540 -17.55 -6.67 34.27
C GLN A 540 -16.13 -6.95 33.80
N ASN A 541 -15.50 -8.02 34.30
CA ASN A 541 -14.08 -8.27 34.03
C ASN A 541 -13.86 -9.08 32.73
N PHE A 542 -13.87 -8.41 31.57
CA PHE A 542 -13.51 -9.01 30.28
C PHE A 542 -12.02 -8.82 29.98
N THR A 543 -11.14 -9.27 30.88
CA THR A 543 -9.67 -9.15 30.73
C THR A 543 -8.98 -10.50 30.82
N GLY A 544 -7.71 -10.57 30.41
CA GLY A 544 -6.93 -11.80 30.46
C GLY A 544 -7.56 -12.94 29.64
N SER A 545 -7.74 -14.12 30.24
CA SER A 545 -8.42 -15.26 29.61
C SER A 545 -9.92 -15.02 29.34
N ASN A 546 -10.54 -14.04 30.00
CA ASN A 546 -11.94 -13.67 29.77
C ASN A 546 -12.11 -12.57 28.71
N ALA A 547 -11.02 -12.01 28.16
CA ALA A 547 -11.05 -11.06 27.06
C ALA A 547 -11.84 -11.61 25.86
N TRP A 548 -12.47 -10.72 25.10
CA TRP A 548 -13.32 -11.09 23.97
C TRP A 548 -12.49 -11.32 22.70
N LYS A 549 -12.62 -12.52 22.13
CA LYS A 549 -11.93 -12.90 20.89
C LYS A 549 -12.72 -12.46 19.66
N ILE A 550 -12.10 -11.65 18.81
CA ILE A 550 -12.61 -11.20 17.51
C ILE A 550 -11.69 -11.74 16.40
N PRO A 551 -12.18 -12.54 15.43
CA PRO A 551 -11.37 -13.07 14.33
C PRO A 551 -10.66 -11.99 13.51
N LEU A 552 -9.36 -12.15 13.26
CA LEU A 552 -8.53 -11.21 12.52
C LEU A 552 -8.57 -11.39 11.00
N ASN A 553 -8.97 -12.57 10.51
CA ASN A 553 -9.12 -12.86 9.08
C ASN A 553 -10.56 -13.35 8.81
N PRO A 554 -11.59 -12.49 8.96
CA PRO A 554 -12.96 -12.89 8.70
C PRO A 554 -13.16 -13.22 7.21
N ALA A 555 -13.97 -14.24 6.94
CA ALA A 555 -14.33 -14.67 5.59
C ALA A 555 -15.80 -15.11 5.60
N ILE A 556 -16.50 -14.90 4.47
CA ILE A 556 -17.90 -15.27 4.33
C ILE A 556 -18.04 -16.79 4.43
N ALA A 557 -18.81 -17.27 5.40
CA ALA A 557 -19.04 -18.69 5.62
C ALA A 557 -20.07 -19.26 4.63
N ALA A 558 -19.94 -20.55 4.33
CA ALA A 558 -20.86 -21.30 3.47
C ALA A 558 -22.27 -21.42 4.07
N SER A 559 -22.38 -21.39 5.40
CA SER A 559 -23.63 -21.33 6.16
C SER A 559 -23.53 -20.26 7.24
N THR A 560 -24.61 -19.52 7.45
CA THR A 560 -24.73 -18.49 8.50
C THR A 560 -24.92 -19.12 9.88
N THR A 561 -24.41 -18.46 10.93
CA THR A 561 -24.71 -18.86 12.33
C THR A 561 -25.74 -17.90 12.91
N THR A 562 -26.85 -18.39 13.44
CA THR A 562 -27.92 -17.55 14.03
C THR A 562 -27.40 -16.74 15.22
N ALA A 563 -27.80 -15.48 15.33
CA ALA A 563 -27.56 -14.69 16.54
C ALA A 563 -28.48 -15.16 17.67
N VAL A 564 -27.91 -15.51 18.82
CA VAL A 564 -28.63 -15.97 20.02
C VAL A 564 -28.65 -14.89 21.08
N ASP A 565 -29.58 -14.98 22.04
CA ASP A 565 -29.71 -14.07 23.19
C ASP A 565 -28.35 -13.76 23.83
N GLY A 566 -27.95 -12.48 23.80
CA GLY A 566 -26.69 -11.99 24.32
C GLY A 566 -25.79 -11.30 23.29
N PRO A 567 -24.47 -11.23 23.54
CA PRO A 567 -23.50 -10.56 22.69
C PRO A 567 -23.50 -11.00 21.22
N ILE A 568 -23.43 -10.01 20.33
CA ILE A 568 -23.15 -10.15 18.91
C ILE A 568 -21.81 -9.51 18.51
N GLY A 569 -21.24 -8.66 19.37
CA GLY A 569 -19.98 -7.97 19.12
C GLY A 569 -19.56 -7.04 20.25
N LEU A 570 -18.58 -6.18 19.98
CA LEU A 570 -18.16 -5.09 20.88
C LEU A 570 -18.07 -3.78 20.12
N ALA A 571 -18.51 -2.70 20.77
CA ALA A 571 -18.32 -1.33 20.30
C ALA A 571 -16.88 -0.86 20.52
N ILE A 572 -16.42 0.14 19.76
CA ILE A 572 -15.04 0.66 19.86
C ILE A 572 -14.74 1.36 21.20
N ASN A 573 -15.76 1.69 21.99
CA ASN A 573 -15.60 2.17 23.37
C ASN A 573 -15.48 1.03 24.41
N GLY A 574 -15.45 -0.24 23.98
CA GLY A 574 -15.24 -1.39 24.85
C GLY A 574 -16.49 -1.93 25.53
N ILE A 575 -17.67 -1.46 25.14
CA ILE A 575 -18.97 -1.94 25.61
C ILE A 575 -19.46 -3.09 24.71
N PRO A 576 -20.00 -4.20 25.26
CA PRO A 576 -20.64 -5.23 24.45
C PRO A 576 -21.86 -4.71 23.67
N ILE A 577 -22.06 -5.24 22.46
CA ILE A 577 -23.27 -5.06 21.66
C ILE A 577 -24.01 -6.40 21.66
N PHE A 578 -25.28 -6.40 22.03
CA PHE A 578 -26.17 -7.57 22.13
C PHE A 578 -27.14 -7.63 20.93
N ASN A 579 -27.73 -8.80 20.68
CA ASN A 579 -28.88 -8.93 19.79
C ASN A 579 -30.09 -8.15 20.39
N PRO A 580 -31.12 -7.75 19.61
CA PRO A 580 -32.22 -6.92 20.14
C PRO A 580 -33.10 -7.62 21.18
N CYS A 581 -32.97 -8.93 21.35
CA CYS A 581 -33.81 -9.73 22.22
C CYS A 581 -33.39 -9.59 23.69
N LYS A 582 -34.38 -9.54 24.60
CA LYS A 582 -34.15 -9.85 26.02
C LYS A 582 -34.01 -11.37 26.22
N GLN A 583 -33.65 -11.79 27.45
CA GLN A 583 -33.59 -13.21 27.82
C GLN A 583 -34.94 -13.89 27.59
N GLY A 584 -34.98 -14.90 26.71
CA GLY A 584 -36.20 -15.62 26.32
C GLY A 584 -36.57 -15.50 24.84
N GLY A 585 -35.66 -14.98 24.00
CA GLY A 585 -35.88 -14.69 22.58
C GLY A 585 -36.58 -13.36 22.32
N CYS A 586 -36.77 -13.03 21.05
CA CYS A 586 -37.48 -11.82 20.62
C CYS A 586 -39.01 -11.98 20.59
N ASP A 587 -39.57 -13.12 21.01
CA ASP A 587 -41.01 -13.35 21.06
C ASP A 587 -41.57 -12.99 22.44
N THR A 588 -42.59 -12.13 22.48
CA THR A 588 -43.30 -11.79 23.72
C THR A 588 -44.13 -12.94 24.27
N ALA A 589 -44.54 -13.90 23.44
CA ALA A 589 -45.31 -15.07 23.87
C ALA A 589 -44.47 -16.08 24.69
N THR A 590 -43.13 -16.08 24.51
CA THR A 590 -42.18 -16.86 25.33
C THR A 590 -41.70 -16.10 26.57
N GLY A 591 -42.24 -14.91 26.84
CA GLY A 591 -41.79 -13.99 27.90
C GLY A 591 -40.59 -13.11 27.50
N GLY A 592 -40.15 -13.20 26.24
CA GLY A 592 -39.08 -12.39 25.66
C GLY A 592 -39.58 -11.09 25.03
N GLY A 593 -38.92 -10.67 23.96
CA GLY A 593 -39.24 -9.47 23.18
C GLY A 593 -38.03 -8.56 22.89
N ASP A 594 -38.27 -7.54 22.08
CA ASP A 594 -37.28 -6.52 21.69
C ASP A 594 -37.13 -5.45 22.79
N THR A 595 -35.91 -5.24 23.29
CA THR A 595 -35.62 -4.33 24.43
C THR A 595 -35.87 -2.85 24.10
N LYS A 596 -35.67 -2.43 22.85
CA LYS A 596 -35.93 -1.06 22.40
C LYS A 596 -37.43 -0.81 22.32
N VAL A 597 -38.20 -1.77 21.80
CA VAL A 597 -39.67 -1.71 21.74
C VAL A 597 -40.31 -1.76 23.13
N GLN A 598 -39.73 -2.49 24.08
CA GLN A 598 -40.21 -2.54 25.46
C GLN A 598 -39.82 -1.31 26.32
N GLY A 599 -39.00 -0.39 25.79
CA GLY A 599 -38.58 0.82 26.53
C GLY A 599 -37.54 0.55 27.62
N GLU A 600 -36.79 -0.56 27.51
CA GLU A 600 -35.78 -0.97 28.48
C GLU A 600 -34.41 -0.33 28.23
N LEU A 601 -34.23 0.35 27.09
CA LEU A 601 -33.00 1.05 26.71
C LEU A 601 -33.01 2.53 27.09
N ASP A 602 -31.82 3.04 27.40
CA ASP A 602 -31.55 4.46 27.61
C ASP A 602 -31.36 5.23 26.29
N ILE A 603 -31.18 6.55 26.39
CA ILE A 603 -30.94 7.45 25.24
C ILE A 603 -29.67 7.13 24.43
N CYS A 604 -28.81 6.21 24.89
CA CYS A 604 -27.63 5.72 24.18
C CYS A 604 -27.87 4.34 23.52
N ASN A 605 -29.10 3.83 23.53
CA ASN A 605 -29.53 2.48 23.15
C ASN A 605 -28.87 1.35 23.97
N GLY A 606 -28.52 1.61 25.24
CA GLY A 606 -27.99 0.60 26.15
C GLY A 606 -28.78 0.47 27.44
N HIS A 607 -28.49 -0.55 28.23
CA HIS A 607 -29.03 -0.72 29.59
C HIS A 607 -28.11 -1.61 30.44
N ALA A 608 -28.38 -1.68 31.74
CA ALA A 608 -27.80 -2.69 32.61
C ALA A 608 -28.59 -4.00 32.50
N GLY A 609 -27.95 -5.05 31.98
CA GLY A 609 -28.51 -6.40 31.90
C GLY A 609 -28.37 -7.18 33.20
N ARG A 610 -28.77 -8.47 33.17
CA ARG A 610 -28.93 -9.34 34.36
C ARG A 610 -27.67 -9.53 35.22
N ALA A 611 -26.48 -9.21 34.72
CA ALA A 611 -25.25 -9.33 35.48
C ALA A 611 -24.73 -7.96 35.96
N ASP A 612 -25.60 -6.98 36.16
CA ASP A 612 -25.28 -5.57 36.44
C ASP A 612 -24.27 -5.01 35.43
N ASP A 613 -24.42 -5.44 34.18
CA ASP A 613 -23.48 -5.24 33.08
C ASP A 613 -24.08 -4.29 32.04
N TYR A 614 -23.37 -3.21 31.71
CA TYR A 614 -23.87 -2.24 30.74
C TYR A 614 -23.56 -2.69 29.30
N HIS A 615 -24.57 -2.76 28.45
CA HIS A 615 -24.43 -3.13 27.04
C HIS A 615 -25.46 -2.47 26.12
N TYR A 616 -25.13 -2.36 24.84
CA TYR A 616 -25.99 -1.80 23.79
C TYR A 616 -26.82 -2.88 23.10
N HIS A 617 -28.05 -2.57 22.68
CA HIS A 617 -28.89 -3.45 21.82
C HIS A 617 -29.12 -2.90 20.40
N ALA A 618 -28.72 -1.65 20.14
CA ALA A 618 -28.76 -1.01 18.82
C ALA A 618 -27.54 -0.11 18.63
N ALA A 619 -27.58 0.80 17.64
CA ALA A 619 -26.52 1.78 17.41
C ALA A 619 -26.14 2.55 18.69
N PRO A 620 -24.85 2.62 19.09
CA PRO A 620 -24.41 3.29 20.31
C PRO A 620 -24.39 4.81 20.10
N VAL A 621 -25.57 5.43 19.96
CA VAL A 621 -25.73 6.79 19.41
C VAL A 621 -24.99 7.88 20.17
N CYS A 622 -24.78 7.73 21.48
CA CYS A 622 -23.97 8.67 22.27
C CYS A 622 -22.47 8.61 21.91
N MET A 623 -21.93 7.39 21.71
CA MET A 623 -20.56 7.21 21.20
C MET A 623 -20.44 7.68 19.75
N MET A 624 -21.50 7.54 18.96
CA MET A 624 -21.53 8.09 17.61
C MET A 624 -21.56 9.62 17.58
N ALA A 625 -22.09 10.27 18.62
CA ALA A 625 -22.10 11.73 18.76
C ALA A 625 -20.74 12.34 19.16
N ASP A 626 -19.75 11.53 19.55
CA ASP A 626 -18.38 11.98 19.82
C ASP A 626 -17.61 12.37 18.53
N GLN A 627 -18.18 12.13 17.35
CA GLN A 627 -17.60 12.42 16.02
C GLN A 627 -18.66 12.99 15.06
N SER A 628 -18.22 13.52 13.91
CA SER A 628 -19.14 13.91 12.84
C SER A 628 -19.87 12.67 12.29
N SER A 629 -21.11 12.83 11.81
CA SER A 629 -21.89 11.72 11.23
C SER A 629 -21.11 10.96 10.14
N SER A 630 -20.43 11.70 9.25
CA SER A 630 -19.61 11.17 8.16
C SER A 630 -18.32 10.45 8.58
N TYR A 631 -17.94 10.50 9.86
CA TYR A 631 -16.84 9.67 10.37
C TYR A 631 -17.22 8.19 10.31
N TRP A 632 -18.48 7.87 10.65
CA TRP A 632 -19.02 6.51 10.73
C TRP A 632 -19.35 5.87 9.38
N ASP A 633 -19.30 6.64 8.30
CA ASP A 633 -19.34 6.15 6.92
C ASP A 633 -18.05 5.34 6.62
N THR A 634 -16.93 5.72 7.25
CA THR A 634 -15.57 5.20 6.97
C THR A 634 -14.85 4.59 8.18
N HIS A 635 -15.43 4.67 9.38
CA HIS A 635 -14.90 4.07 10.61
C HIS A 635 -15.95 3.21 11.32
N PRO A 636 -15.57 2.00 11.80
CA PRO A 636 -16.53 1.11 12.46
C PRO A 636 -16.95 1.64 13.83
N ILE A 637 -18.22 1.42 14.18
CA ILE A 637 -18.73 1.57 15.55
C ILE A 637 -18.37 0.36 16.43
N GLY A 638 -17.98 -0.78 15.83
CA GLY A 638 -17.56 -1.99 16.54
C GLY A 638 -17.18 -3.14 15.62
N TRP A 639 -17.02 -4.34 16.18
CA TRP A 639 -16.85 -5.59 15.41
C TRP A 639 -17.74 -6.70 15.95
N ALA A 640 -18.28 -7.51 15.02
CA ALA A 640 -19.06 -8.69 15.34
C ALA A 640 -18.15 -9.85 15.78
N LEU A 641 -18.72 -10.83 16.49
CA LEU A 641 -17.97 -12.01 16.95
C LEU A 641 -17.44 -12.90 15.82
N ASP A 642 -17.86 -12.73 14.56
CA ASP A 642 -17.27 -13.38 13.38
C ASP A 642 -16.12 -12.61 12.73
N GLY A 643 -15.75 -11.45 13.29
CA GLY A 643 -14.62 -10.62 12.88
C GLY A 643 -14.96 -9.53 11.86
N PHE A 644 -16.16 -9.57 11.27
CA PHE A 644 -16.60 -8.50 10.38
C PHE A 644 -16.89 -7.21 11.17
N ALA A 645 -16.57 -6.08 10.55
CA ALA A 645 -16.76 -4.77 11.13
C ALA A 645 -18.25 -4.37 11.15
N ILE A 646 -18.65 -3.60 12.16
CA ILE A 646 -19.97 -3.01 12.30
C ILE A 646 -19.83 -1.51 12.09
N PHE A 647 -20.54 -0.95 11.11
CA PHE A 647 -20.58 0.46 10.75
C PHE A 647 -21.89 1.13 11.19
N GLY A 648 -21.92 2.46 11.06
CA GLY A 648 -23.14 3.23 11.24
C GLY A 648 -24.16 3.02 10.11
N TYR A 649 -25.08 3.98 10.01
CA TYR A 649 -26.24 3.93 9.12
C TYR A 649 -25.94 4.02 7.61
N ASN A 650 -24.68 4.25 7.22
CA ASN A 650 -24.29 4.63 5.85
C ASN A 650 -23.16 3.75 5.27
N ASN A 651 -23.05 3.78 3.94
CA ASN A 651 -21.92 3.31 3.15
C ASN A 651 -20.79 4.37 3.10
N PRO A 652 -19.58 4.05 2.58
CA PRO A 652 -18.44 4.98 2.53
C PRO A 652 -18.61 6.22 1.63
N ASP A 653 -19.68 6.26 0.82
CA ASP A 653 -20.05 7.40 -0.03
C ASP A 653 -21.09 8.34 0.61
N GLY A 654 -21.47 8.07 1.87
CA GLY A 654 -22.49 8.82 2.62
C GLY A 654 -23.93 8.44 2.29
N THR A 655 -24.17 7.47 1.40
CA THR A 655 -25.52 6.94 1.15
C THR A 655 -25.96 6.00 2.27
N THR A 656 -27.26 5.96 2.59
CA THR A 656 -27.79 5.04 3.61
C THR A 656 -27.52 3.59 3.23
N ALA A 657 -27.09 2.78 4.21
CA ALA A 657 -26.61 1.45 3.97
C ALA A 657 -27.72 0.50 3.49
N THR A 658 -27.54 -0.05 2.28
CA THR A 658 -28.41 -1.12 1.78
C THR A 658 -27.96 -2.43 2.43
N ARG A 659 -28.79 -2.95 3.34
CA ARG A 659 -28.56 -4.23 4.04
C ARG A 659 -29.10 -5.40 3.22
N ASP A 660 -28.40 -6.53 3.25
CA ASP A 660 -28.90 -7.78 2.67
C ASP A 660 -30.06 -8.38 3.49
N ALA A 661 -30.83 -9.26 2.83
CA ALA A 661 -31.91 -10.01 3.45
C ALA A 661 -31.44 -11.29 4.16
N VAL A 662 -30.14 -11.41 4.48
CA VAL A 662 -29.52 -12.62 5.04
C VAL A 662 -29.14 -12.36 6.50
N CYS A 663 -28.10 -11.55 6.72
CA CYS A 663 -27.58 -11.23 8.03
C CYS A 663 -27.65 -9.74 8.39
N GLY A 664 -28.01 -8.86 7.46
CA GLY A 664 -28.17 -7.42 7.70
C GLY A 664 -26.89 -6.59 7.49
N GLY A 665 -25.93 -7.11 6.72
CA GLY A 665 -24.75 -6.39 6.23
C GLY A 665 -24.74 -6.28 4.70
N ASN A 666 -23.61 -5.89 4.12
CA ASN A 666 -23.38 -5.94 2.67
C ASN A 666 -21.90 -6.20 2.34
N THR A 667 -21.55 -6.26 1.04
CA THR A 667 -20.21 -6.57 0.54
C THR A 667 -19.44 -5.34 0.01
N LEU A 668 -19.82 -4.11 0.40
CA LEU A 668 -19.09 -2.92 -0.01
C LEU A 668 -17.75 -2.83 0.74
N THR A 669 -16.72 -2.32 0.08
CA THR A 669 -15.39 -2.18 0.67
C THR A 669 -15.31 -0.92 1.52
N HIS A 670 -15.35 -1.07 2.83
CA HIS A 670 -15.11 0.03 3.77
C HIS A 670 -13.61 0.28 3.97
N GLN A 671 -13.27 1.54 4.29
CA GLN A 671 -11.98 1.88 4.88
C GLN A 671 -11.93 1.38 6.33
N ASN A 672 -10.72 1.24 6.89
CA ASN A 672 -10.48 0.85 8.29
C ASN A 672 -11.05 -0.52 8.74
N ALA A 673 -11.52 -1.36 7.82
CA ALA A 673 -12.11 -2.67 8.12
C ALA A 673 -11.53 -3.80 7.22
N PRO A 674 -11.69 -5.08 7.62
CA PRO A 674 -11.46 -6.22 6.74
C PRO A 674 -12.38 -6.14 5.49
N ALA A 675 -11.87 -6.52 4.33
CA ALA A 675 -12.65 -6.54 3.10
C ALA A 675 -13.60 -7.76 3.00
N GLY A 676 -14.67 -7.63 2.22
CA GLY A 676 -15.55 -8.73 1.81
C GLY A 676 -16.96 -8.69 2.39
N TYR A 677 -17.11 -8.26 3.65
CA TYR A 677 -18.44 -8.04 4.26
C TYR A 677 -18.36 -7.01 5.41
N ALA A 678 -19.43 -6.24 5.59
CA ALA A 678 -19.59 -5.26 6.65
C ALA A 678 -21.04 -5.26 7.18
N TYR A 679 -21.20 -5.19 8.49
CA TYR A 679 -22.50 -5.00 9.14
C TYR A 679 -22.84 -3.52 9.24
N HIS A 680 -24.14 -3.18 9.20
CA HIS A 680 -24.61 -1.80 9.33
C HIS A 680 -25.72 -1.66 10.35
N ALA A 681 -25.62 -0.59 11.13
CA ALA A 681 -26.66 -0.18 12.05
C ALA A 681 -27.91 0.35 11.31
N THR A 682 -29.07 0.15 11.93
CA THR A 682 -30.35 0.72 11.48
C THR A 682 -31.31 0.85 12.67
N ASP A 683 -32.37 1.64 12.51
CA ASP A 683 -33.44 1.79 13.50
C ASP A 683 -34.58 0.77 13.34
N THR A 684 -34.46 -0.19 12.42
CA THR A 684 -35.40 -1.31 12.25
C THR A 684 -34.81 -2.61 12.81
N SER A 685 -35.57 -3.32 13.65
CA SER A 685 -35.08 -4.57 14.26
C SER A 685 -34.91 -5.69 13.20
N PRO A 686 -33.84 -6.50 13.23
CA PRO A 686 -32.72 -6.44 14.17
C PRO A 686 -31.71 -5.34 13.82
N TYR A 687 -31.43 -4.48 14.80
CA TYR A 687 -30.78 -3.17 14.61
C TYR A 687 -29.34 -3.22 14.11
N ILE A 688 -28.65 -4.36 14.25
CA ILE A 688 -27.26 -4.56 13.80
C ILE A 688 -27.18 -5.78 12.87
N LEU A 689 -27.55 -6.98 13.35
CA LEU A 689 -27.53 -8.22 12.56
C LEU A 689 -28.58 -9.24 13.01
N SER A 690 -29.02 -10.10 12.09
CA SER A 690 -29.83 -11.30 12.36
C SER A 690 -28.99 -12.57 12.52
N CYS A 691 -27.81 -12.62 11.89
CA CYS A 691 -26.89 -13.75 11.95
C CYS A 691 -25.44 -13.32 11.73
N PHE A 692 -24.52 -14.21 12.08
CA PHE A 692 -23.12 -14.16 11.68
C PHE A 692 -22.97 -14.67 10.25
N ARG A 693 -22.28 -13.89 9.42
CA ARG A 693 -22.08 -14.14 7.99
C ARG A 693 -20.76 -14.87 7.75
N GLY A 694 -19.77 -14.68 8.62
CA GLY A 694 -18.56 -15.47 8.72
C GLY A 694 -18.63 -16.56 9.78
N THR A 695 -17.47 -17.07 10.17
CA THR A 695 -17.32 -18.06 11.26
C THR A 695 -17.15 -17.32 12.59
N PRO A 696 -18.09 -17.46 13.56
CA PRO A 696 -17.95 -16.85 14.87
C PRO A 696 -16.71 -17.33 15.63
N SER A 697 -16.16 -16.46 16.47
CA SER A 697 -15.17 -16.84 17.48
C SER A 697 -15.78 -17.83 18.48
N PRO A 698 -14.94 -18.67 19.12
CA PRO A 698 -15.41 -19.66 20.10
C PRO A 698 -16.10 -19.03 21.31
N ASP A 699 -15.95 -17.72 21.53
CA ASP A 699 -16.57 -17.01 22.65
C ASP A 699 -18.10 -16.89 22.52
N LEU A 700 -18.66 -17.02 21.31
CA LEU A 700 -20.12 -17.15 21.11
C LEU A 700 -20.65 -18.43 21.78
N ALA A 701 -19.89 -19.52 21.68
CA ALA A 701 -20.24 -20.81 22.25
C ALA A 701 -19.99 -20.82 23.77
N GLY A 702 -21.01 -20.38 24.53
CA GLY A 702 -20.93 -20.25 25.99
C GLY A 702 -20.76 -18.81 26.46
N GLN A 703 -21.11 -17.81 25.64
CA GLN A 703 -20.97 -16.38 25.95
C GLN A 703 -21.44 -15.95 27.35
N GLY A 704 -22.52 -16.55 27.87
CA GLY A 704 -23.02 -16.28 29.22
C GLY A 704 -22.02 -16.58 30.34
N ALA A 705 -21.07 -17.50 30.14
CA ALA A 705 -20.02 -17.81 31.12
C ALA A 705 -18.97 -16.70 31.27
N LYS A 706 -18.92 -15.72 30.35
CA LYS A 706 -18.07 -14.52 30.51
C LYS A 706 -18.63 -13.51 31.51
N PHE A 707 -19.91 -13.63 31.88
CA PHE A 707 -20.62 -12.70 32.75
C PHE A 707 -20.85 -13.35 34.12
N ALA A 708 -20.12 -12.91 35.14
CA ALA A 708 -20.44 -13.26 36.51
C ALA A 708 -21.68 -12.46 36.94
N VAL A 709 -22.82 -13.10 37.22
CA VAL A 709 -24.00 -12.42 37.81
C VAL A 709 -23.64 -11.91 39.21
N LEU A 710 -24.07 -10.70 39.55
CA LEU A 710 -23.86 -10.10 40.87
C LEU A 710 -25.07 -10.37 41.78
N HIS A 711 -26.27 -9.88 41.43
CA HIS A 711 -27.50 -10.28 42.13
C HIS A 711 -28.69 -10.53 41.18
N ASN A 712 -29.78 -11.09 41.72
CA ASN A 712 -31.08 -11.07 41.06
C ASN A 712 -31.94 -10.08 41.87
N PRO A 713 -32.12 -8.83 41.41
CA PRO A 713 -32.59 -7.72 42.25
C PRO A 713 -34.01 -7.94 42.77
N LYS A 714 -34.22 -7.60 44.05
CA LYS A 714 -35.53 -7.70 44.73
C LYS A 714 -35.93 -6.35 45.32
N GLY A 715 -36.65 -5.55 44.54
CA GLY A 715 -37.14 -4.24 44.97
C GLY A 715 -38.51 -3.88 44.40
N PRO A 716 -39.24 -2.95 45.03
CA PRO A 716 -40.42 -2.32 44.44
C PRO A 716 -40.01 -1.31 43.35
N GLY A 717 -40.94 -0.97 42.45
CA GLY A 717 -40.72 0.04 41.39
C GLY A 717 -40.24 -0.52 40.04
N GLY A 718 -40.22 -1.84 39.87
CA GLY A 718 -39.90 -2.50 38.61
C GLY A 718 -41.04 -2.47 37.58
N GLY A 719 -40.73 -2.86 36.35
CA GLY A 719 -41.70 -2.91 35.24
C GLY A 719 -41.84 -1.59 34.49
N SER A 720 -42.94 -1.46 33.76
CA SER A 720 -43.23 -0.33 32.85
C SER A 720 -43.83 0.89 33.53
N GLY A 721 -44.00 1.98 32.79
CA GLY A 721 -44.54 3.25 33.31
C GLY A 721 -43.54 4.03 34.15
N VAL A 722 -42.24 3.76 33.96
CA VAL A 722 -41.13 4.50 34.57
C VAL A 722 -40.88 5.79 33.79
N PHE A 723 -40.50 6.84 34.51
CA PHE A 723 -40.04 8.10 33.94
C PHE A 723 -38.98 8.73 34.83
N ASN A 724 -38.35 9.81 34.34
CA ASN A 724 -37.27 10.54 35.03
C ASN A 724 -36.09 9.67 35.52
N MET A 725 -35.83 8.51 34.88
CA MET A 725 -34.70 7.67 35.28
C MET A 725 -33.37 8.40 35.03
N SER A 726 -32.51 8.42 36.06
CA SER A 726 -31.19 9.05 36.02
C SER A 726 -30.21 8.41 37.00
N LEU A 727 -28.93 8.37 36.62
CA LEU A 727 -27.83 7.89 37.46
C LEU A 727 -27.01 9.09 37.96
N ASN A 728 -26.92 9.28 39.27
CA ASN A 728 -26.38 10.51 39.87
C ASN A 728 -24.86 10.71 39.68
N ALA A 729 -24.10 9.63 39.51
CA ALA A 729 -22.66 9.67 39.24
C ALA A 729 -22.21 8.42 38.47
N SER A 730 -21.15 8.53 37.65
CA SER A 730 -20.64 7.42 36.86
C SER A 730 -20.08 6.29 37.76
N PRO A 731 -20.46 5.03 37.54
CA PRO A 731 -20.12 3.89 38.40
C PRO A 731 -18.78 3.20 38.06
N THR A 732 -18.21 3.55 36.91
CA THR A 732 -17.06 2.90 36.24
C THR A 732 -15.86 2.66 37.14
N SER A 733 -15.56 3.64 37.99
CA SER A 733 -14.40 3.67 38.87
C SER A 733 -14.82 3.95 40.32
N LEU A 734 -15.96 3.39 40.76
CA LEU A 734 -16.30 3.39 42.19
C LEU A 734 -15.13 2.76 42.96
N ALA A 735 -14.49 3.58 43.80
CA ALA A 735 -13.51 3.11 44.77
C ALA A 735 -14.19 2.25 45.84
N ILE A 736 -13.41 1.49 46.61
CA ILE A 736 -13.94 0.80 47.79
C ILE A 736 -14.44 1.85 48.79
N GLY A 737 -15.69 1.71 49.25
CA GLY A 737 -16.42 2.71 50.03
C GLY A 737 -17.18 3.75 49.18
N GLY A 738 -17.00 3.75 47.85
CA GLY A 738 -17.72 4.65 46.94
C GLY A 738 -19.16 4.20 46.66
N THR A 739 -20.08 5.16 46.62
CA THR A 739 -21.51 4.95 46.37
C THR A 739 -21.98 5.78 45.17
N THR A 740 -22.86 5.23 44.35
CA THR A 740 -23.69 6.01 43.43
C THR A 740 -25.18 5.65 43.61
N THR A 741 -26.07 6.29 42.86
CA THR A 741 -27.52 6.10 42.99
C THR A 741 -28.20 6.17 41.64
N LEU A 742 -28.96 5.12 41.32
CA LEU A 742 -29.96 5.14 40.24
C LEU A 742 -31.29 5.60 40.84
N GLU A 743 -31.90 6.63 40.26
CA GLU A 743 -33.20 7.17 40.69
C GLU A 743 -34.20 7.09 39.53
N TRP A 744 -35.49 6.89 39.84
CA TRP A 744 -36.57 7.00 38.87
C TRP A 744 -37.93 7.25 39.55
N GLU A 745 -38.94 7.56 38.76
CA GLU A 745 -40.32 7.78 39.22
C GLU A 745 -41.27 6.81 38.50
N GLN A 746 -42.28 6.31 39.21
CA GLN A 746 -43.32 5.42 38.68
C GLN A 746 -44.63 5.72 39.43
N GLY A 747 -45.67 6.13 38.71
CA GLY A 747 -46.88 6.69 39.32
C GLY A 747 -46.57 7.94 40.17
N THR A 748 -46.99 7.95 41.43
CA THR A 748 -46.70 9.04 42.39
C THR A 748 -45.48 8.75 43.28
N ASN A 749 -44.75 7.66 43.04
CA ASN A 749 -43.65 7.21 43.89
C ASN A 749 -42.30 7.48 43.23
N LYS A 750 -41.35 7.97 44.04
CA LYS A 750 -39.94 8.05 43.67
C LYS A 750 -39.18 6.85 44.23
N TYR A 751 -38.38 6.20 43.40
CA TYR A 751 -37.58 5.03 43.73
C TYR A 751 -36.09 5.35 43.60
N GLN A 752 -35.27 4.68 44.43
CA GLN A 752 -33.81 4.78 44.35
C GLN A 752 -33.18 3.41 44.63
N ILE A 753 -32.11 3.08 43.90
CA ILE A 753 -31.13 2.04 44.25
C ILE A 753 -29.81 2.75 44.52
N LEU A 754 -29.43 2.84 45.79
CA LEU A 754 -28.09 3.26 46.18
C LEU A 754 -27.20 2.01 46.15
N TYR A 755 -26.10 2.04 45.40
CA TYR A 755 -25.16 0.92 45.37
C TYR A 755 -23.75 1.36 45.73
N THR A 756 -23.21 0.71 46.77
CA THR A 756 -21.91 1.01 47.39
C THR A 756 -20.97 -0.14 47.11
N ARG A 757 -19.79 0.14 46.54
CA ARG A 757 -18.76 -0.89 46.35
C ARG A 757 -18.04 -1.16 47.67
N THR A 758 -18.24 -2.33 48.27
CA THR A 758 -17.66 -2.69 49.57
C THR A 758 -16.34 -3.45 49.47
N SER A 759 -16.03 -4.06 48.32
CA SER A 759 -14.71 -4.66 48.05
C SER A 759 -14.38 -4.62 46.54
N ASN A 760 -13.29 -5.26 46.12
CA ASN A 760 -13.01 -5.45 44.70
C ASN A 760 -14.18 -6.12 43.94
N LEU A 761 -14.90 -7.05 44.60
CA LEU A 761 -15.89 -7.94 44.00
C LEU A 761 -17.29 -7.87 44.64
N CYS A 762 -17.47 -7.06 45.69
CA CYS A 762 -18.71 -7.00 46.48
C CYS A 762 -19.34 -5.61 46.50
N TRP A 763 -20.67 -5.60 46.58
CA TRP A 763 -21.50 -4.40 46.64
C TRP A 763 -22.61 -4.54 47.70
N THR A 764 -22.98 -3.42 48.30
CA THR A 764 -24.19 -3.28 49.12
C THR A 764 -25.21 -2.45 48.35
N PHE A 765 -26.41 -2.99 48.18
CA PHE A 765 -27.53 -2.33 47.52
C PHE A 765 -28.56 -1.90 48.56
N VAL A 766 -28.99 -0.64 48.54
CA VAL A 766 -30.03 -0.10 49.42
C VAL A 766 -31.16 0.45 48.56
N PHE A 767 -32.29 -0.24 48.59
CA PHE A 767 -33.51 0.12 47.87
C PHE A 767 -34.32 1.11 48.70
N LYS A 768 -34.86 2.15 48.06
CA LYS A 768 -35.73 3.14 48.71
C LYS A 768 -36.99 3.42 47.89
N THR A 769 -38.06 3.75 48.59
CA THR A 769 -39.30 4.30 48.03
C THR A 769 -39.67 5.55 48.83
N ASN A 770 -39.87 6.68 48.14
CA ASN A 770 -40.16 7.99 48.73
C ASN A 770 -39.15 8.39 49.84
N GLY A 771 -37.86 8.05 49.63
CA GLY A 771 -36.75 8.28 50.56
C GLY A 771 -36.63 7.27 51.71
N VAL A 772 -37.65 6.45 51.97
CA VAL A 772 -37.66 5.41 53.00
C VAL A 772 -36.98 4.14 52.47
N GLN A 773 -36.08 3.56 53.25
CA GLN A 773 -35.40 2.30 52.93
C GLN A 773 -36.37 1.12 53.01
N THR A 774 -36.50 0.36 51.93
CA THR A 774 -37.45 -0.76 51.78
C THR A 774 -36.78 -2.12 51.74
N ALA A 775 -35.54 -2.22 51.23
CA ALA A 775 -34.75 -3.45 51.23
C ALA A 775 -33.25 -3.15 51.27
N THR A 776 -32.44 -4.18 51.56
CA THR A 776 -30.98 -4.12 51.47
C THR A 776 -30.44 -5.49 51.06
N GLU A 777 -29.60 -5.51 50.03
CA GLU A 777 -28.92 -6.71 49.53
C GLU A 777 -27.39 -6.51 49.63
N ASN A 778 -26.64 -7.59 49.77
CA ASN A 778 -25.18 -7.58 49.95
C ASN A 778 -24.61 -8.77 49.17
N ASP A 779 -24.04 -8.50 48.01
CA ASP A 779 -23.76 -9.53 47.01
C ASP A 779 -22.33 -9.36 46.47
N CYS A 780 -21.75 -10.46 46.02
CA CYS A 780 -20.40 -10.51 45.46
C CYS A 780 -20.40 -11.31 44.16
N ARG A 781 -19.68 -10.81 43.14
CA ARG A 781 -19.42 -11.59 41.92
C ARG A 781 -18.55 -12.81 42.27
N ALA A 782 -19.01 -14.00 41.92
CA ALA A 782 -18.15 -15.19 41.89
C ALA A 782 -17.15 -15.09 40.73
N PHE A 783 -15.91 -15.53 40.97
CA PHE A 783 -14.79 -15.58 40.03
C PHE A 783 -13.98 -16.87 40.25
#